data_AF-A0A817ZGY2-F1
#
_entry.id   AF-A0A817ZGY2-F1
#
_cell.length_a   1.000
_cell.length_b   1.000
_cell.length_c   1.000
_cell.angle_alpha   90.00
_cell.angle_beta   90.00
_cell.angle_gamma   90.00
#
_symmetry.space_group_name_H-M   'P 1'
#
loop_
_entity.id
_entity.type
_entity.pdbx_description
1 polymer ?
#
loop_
_entity_poly.entity_id
_entity_poly.type
_entity_poly.pdbx_seq_one_letter_code
_entity_poly.pdbx_strand_id
1 'polypeptide(L)'
;MTLLLIINIFFSILFSNTILLPLPFNQYAYMLARERIKQHDRSVQAQNRLNSNEKIVNLYLELLQANEYVNTKDYFYPSRPIETEIKNITNSVLYHFLKLLPKGGNLHLHEFQVLDRELLLESIKNSAEYDLLYICDQNDCITNKYYLRYFKGNISSGWTKVKDSNWTISEIVKKTTLIGILNDLKPPIYSTDTKARWNLANQYGVFQFYGDLVRYNVTRFNYMKLVLDHALQENIQLLEFRRGFFENLFYFNEAGLRIPINATEELDLLLRFKEDYKLKNPKLIDFTFIINSQRSSSKEQIKTHLSNLIDLQRLYPDFIRGYDMVGEEDQGHTILFHSESLMNAFNYSKTTNGSFNFIFHAGETNWPESHIVSNYGDSVSTFENIYDALVLRTRRIGHGLSLAKRPDMYEYIRDKHIAIEICPASNQLLGYVADLRNHPGIVYHRSGIPIVLSGDDPGSFGYNELTIDYYLATMAWGLNLADLKQFAWNSIQYSSLSDNRKLEGFQKWENQWSSFIDSSYRLACSQTFPNTIINISHILPSYGPHDQSVNVTLFGSGFEIAICKKIICKFGEKEAQGIFIDLNEIICSIPSNSNDLLTVPISIVIDNETLESGFNYTFVSSLLVIDDGTLTITNSSKSGKSSIINQNLILFSLVLLLTFII
;
A
#
# COMPACT_ATOMS: atom_id res chain seq x y z
N MET A 1 -5.67 19.79 68.02
CA MET A 1 -5.56 18.34 67.69
C MET A 1 -6.91 17.66 67.49
N THR A 2 -7.93 17.98 68.28
CA THR A 2 -9.28 17.39 68.19
C THR A 2 -10.07 17.83 66.95
N LEU A 3 -9.83 19.04 66.41
CA LEU A 3 -10.50 19.52 65.20
C LEU A 3 -9.98 18.85 63.91
N LEU A 4 -8.68 18.52 63.84
CA LEU A 4 -8.08 17.79 62.71
C LEU A 4 -8.50 16.32 62.65
N LEU A 5 -8.86 15.71 63.79
CA LEU A 5 -9.39 14.35 63.83
C LEU A 5 -10.84 14.31 63.33
N ILE A 6 -11.65 15.31 63.67
CA ILE A 6 -13.04 15.42 63.22
C ILE A 6 -13.10 15.74 61.72
N ILE A 7 -12.21 16.61 61.20
CA ILE A 7 -12.12 16.90 59.76
C ILE A 7 -11.65 15.65 58.98
N ASN A 8 -10.71 14.87 59.50
CA ASN A 8 -10.29 13.62 58.85
C ASN A 8 -11.38 12.54 58.89
N ILE A 9 -12.18 12.45 59.96
CA ILE A 9 -13.31 11.52 60.04
C ILE A 9 -14.46 11.97 59.12
N PHE A 10 -14.71 13.28 58.99
CA PHE A 10 -15.68 13.81 58.02
C PHE A 10 -15.21 13.65 56.57
N PHE A 11 -13.92 13.85 56.27
CA PHE A 11 -13.36 13.60 54.94
C PHE A 11 -13.35 12.11 54.58
N SER A 12 -13.03 11.22 55.53
CA SER A 12 -13.07 9.78 55.26
C SER A 12 -14.50 9.25 55.12
N ILE A 13 -15.50 9.84 55.79
CA ILE A 13 -16.93 9.47 55.62
C ILE A 13 -17.53 10.10 54.34
N LEU A 14 -17.07 11.26 53.88
CA LEU A 14 -17.47 11.83 52.57
C LEU A 14 -16.82 11.14 51.37
N PHE A 15 -15.68 10.46 51.56
CA PHE A 15 -15.02 9.64 50.55
C PHE A 15 -15.32 8.13 50.67
N SER A 16 -16.06 7.69 51.69
CA SER A 16 -16.48 6.29 51.84
C SER A 16 -18.00 6.16 51.70
N ASN A 17 -18.43 5.74 50.50
CA ASN A 17 -19.78 5.29 50.10
C ASN A 17 -20.44 6.06 48.94
N THR A 18 -19.66 6.51 47.96
CA THR A 18 -20.03 6.12 46.59
C THR A 18 -19.33 4.80 46.32
N ILE A 19 -19.98 3.70 46.73
CA ILE A 19 -19.71 2.43 46.08
C ILE A 19 -20.16 2.65 44.63
N LEU A 20 -19.24 3.03 43.75
CA LEU A 20 -19.41 2.87 42.32
C LEU A 20 -19.42 1.36 42.07
N LEU A 21 -20.56 0.73 42.39
CA LEU A 21 -20.87 -0.55 41.82
C LEU A 21 -20.92 -0.30 40.31
N PRO A 22 -20.08 -0.94 39.49
CA PRO A 22 -20.33 -0.95 38.06
C PRO A 22 -21.73 -1.55 37.90
N LEU A 23 -22.71 -0.70 37.57
CA LEU A 23 -24.01 -1.20 37.17
C LEU A 23 -23.77 -2.11 35.97
N PRO A 24 -24.49 -3.23 35.85
CA PRO A 24 -24.31 -4.14 34.74
C PRO A 24 -24.46 -3.35 33.43
N PHE A 25 -23.51 -3.54 32.50
CA PHE A 25 -23.64 -2.99 31.14
C PHE A 25 -25.01 -3.36 30.60
N ASN A 26 -25.88 -2.38 30.37
CA ASN A 26 -27.07 -2.62 29.58
C ASN A 26 -26.65 -2.69 28.10
N GLN A 27 -27.29 -3.57 27.33
CA GLN A 27 -26.91 -3.88 25.95
C GLN A 27 -26.91 -2.62 25.06
N TYR A 28 -27.83 -1.68 25.30
CA TYR A 28 -27.91 -0.41 24.59
C TYR A 28 -26.65 0.45 24.79
N ALA A 29 -26.26 0.70 26.04
CA ALA A 29 -25.07 1.48 26.38
C ALA A 29 -23.78 0.80 25.90
N TYR A 30 -23.70 -0.53 26.04
CA TYR A 30 -22.59 -1.32 25.49
C TYR A 30 -22.46 -1.14 23.97
N MET A 31 -23.57 -1.23 23.24
CA MET A 31 -23.57 -1.07 21.78
C MET A 31 -23.18 0.33 21.35
N LEU A 32 -23.67 1.38 22.03
CA LEU A 32 -23.23 2.75 21.76
C LEU A 32 -21.73 2.94 21.99
N ALA A 33 -21.17 2.37 23.07
CA ALA A 33 -19.73 2.43 23.32
C ALA A 33 -18.95 1.64 22.25
N ARG A 34 -19.40 0.44 21.89
CA ARG A 34 -18.79 -0.39 20.85
C ARG A 34 -18.79 0.30 19.49
N GLU A 35 -19.91 0.88 19.07
CA GLU A 35 -19.99 1.60 17.80
C GLU A 35 -19.13 2.85 17.81
N ARG A 36 -18.96 3.55 18.94
CA ARG A 36 -18.01 4.66 19.04
C ARG A 36 -16.56 4.21 18.86
N ILE A 37 -16.18 3.06 19.43
CA ILE A 37 -14.84 2.48 19.21
C ILE A 37 -14.66 2.08 17.75
N LYS A 38 -15.64 1.39 17.14
CA LYS A 38 -15.62 1.06 15.70
C LYS A 38 -15.54 2.32 14.83
N GLN A 39 -16.27 3.37 15.17
CA GLN A 39 -16.22 4.65 14.46
C GLN A 39 -14.88 5.35 14.61
N HIS A 40 -14.27 5.29 15.79
CA HIS A 40 -12.92 5.82 16.00
C HIS A 40 -11.91 5.08 15.10
N ASP A 41 -11.92 3.75 15.11
CA ASP A 41 -11.09 2.93 14.22
C ASP A 41 -11.35 3.24 12.74
N ARG A 42 -12.63 3.27 12.31
CA ARG A 42 -13.01 3.62 10.93
C ARG A 42 -12.71 5.07 10.55
N SER A 43 -12.68 6.02 11.49
CA SER A 43 -12.36 7.43 11.19
C SER A 43 -10.89 7.63 10.83
N VAL A 44 -10.03 6.73 11.32
CA VAL A 44 -8.64 6.62 10.88
C VAL A 44 -8.56 6.03 9.46
N GLN A 45 -9.54 5.21 9.08
CA GLN A 45 -9.67 4.63 7.75
C GLN A 45 -10.37 5.63 6.80
N ALA A 46 -9.94 5.70 5.54
CA ALA A 46 -10.52 6.65 4.57
C ALA A 46 -11.99 6.36 4.17
N GLN A 47 -12.71 5.47 4.86
CA GLN A 47 -14.03 4.94 4.51
C GLN A 47 -15.10 6.02 4.34
N ASN A 48 -15.01 7.13 5.08
CA ASN A 48 -15.96 8.25 4.97
C ASN A 48 -15.84 9.06 3.65
N ARG A 49 -14.95 8.66 2.72
CA ARG A 49 -14.64 9.40 1.48
C ARG A 49 -15.25 8.81 0.21
N LEU A 50 -16.09 7.77 0.32
CA LEU A 50 -16.76 7.16 -0.84
C LEU A 50 -18.12 7.80 -1.14
N ASN A 51 -18.36 8.13 -2.41
CA ASN A 51 -19.67 8.55 -2.91
C ASN A 51 -20.64 7.34 -3.03
N SER A 52 -21.91 7.61 -3.37
CA SER A 52 -22.94 6.56 -3.42
C SER A 52 -22.63 5.42 -4.40
N ASN A 53 -22.10 5.70 -5.59
CA ASN A 53 -21.74 4.67 -6.55
C ASN A 53 -20.50 3.90 -6.09
N GLU A 54 -19.51 4.59 -5.51
CA GLU A 54 -18.32 3.96 -4.93
C GLU A 54 -18.67 3.03 -3.78
N LYS A 55 -19.67 3.35 -2.95
CA LYS A 55 -20.14 2.45 -1.89
C LYS A 55 -20.71 1.14 -2.44
N ILE A 56 -21.43 1.20 -3.56
CA ILE A 56 -21.92 -0.01 -4.24
C ILE A 56 -20.76 -0.82 -4.82
N VAL A 57 -19.80 -0.17 -5.47
CA VAL A 57 -18.59 -0.85 -5.98
C VAL A 57 -17.77 -1.45 -4.84
N ASN A 58 -17.73 -0.79 -3.67
CA ASN A 58 -17.08 -1.30 -2.48
C ASN A 58 -17.74 -2.60 -1.98
N LEU A 59 -19.07 -2.67 -1.90
CA LEU A 59 -19.78 -3.89 -1.54
C LEU A 59 -19.52 -5.03 -2.55
N TYR A 60 -19.38 -4.70 -3.83
CA TYR A 60 -19.02 -5.68 -4.84
C TYR A 60 -17.58 -6.20 -4.65
N LEU A 61 -16.63 -5.32 -4.33
CA LEU A 61 -15.27 -5.74 -3.97
C LEU A 61 -15.27 -6.66 -2.73
N GLU A 62 -16.03 -6.30 -1.69
CA GLU A 62 -16.19 -7.13 -0.48
C GLU A 62 -16.76 -8.52 -0.83
N LEU A 63 -17.69 -8.60 -1.79
CA LEU A 63 -18.26 -9.87 -2.25
C LEU A 63 -17.20 -10.72 -2.95
N LEU A 64 -16.40 -10.11 -3.83
CA LEU A 64 -15.31 -10.80 -4.50
C LEU A 64 -14.27 -11.31 -3.49
N GLN A 65 -13.93 -10.49 -2.49
CA GLN A 65 -13.03 -10.90 -1.41
C GLN A 65 -13.62 -12.04 -0.58
N ALA A 66 -14.90 -11.96 -0.18
CA ALA A 66 -15.57 -13.01 0.58
C ALA A 66 -15.56 -14.35 -0.17
N ASN A 67 -15.88 -14.34 -1.47
CA ASN A 67 -15.80 -15.52 -2.32
C ASN A 67 -14.38 -16.08 -2.41
N GLU A 68 -13.39 -15.20 -2.58
CA GLU A 68 -11.99 -15.60 -2.63
C GLU A 68 -11.51 -16.19 -1.30
N TYR A 69 -11.89 -15.62 -0.15
CA TYR A 69 -11.59 -16.18 1.17
C TYR A 69 -12.20 -17.56 1.37
N VAL A 70 -13.44 -17.77 0.93
CA VAL A 70 -14.11 -19.08 0.99
C VAL A 70 -13.38 -20.10 0.11
N ASN A 71 -13.03 -19.70 -1.12
CA ASN A 71 -12.34 -20.57 -2.07
C ASN A 71 -10.94 -20.94 -1.57
N THR A 72 -10.24 -20.01 -0.91
CA THR A 72 -8.84 -20.18 -0.51
C THR A 72 -8.66 -20.48 0.98
N LYS A 73 -9.74 -20.76 1.73
CA LYS A 73 -9.70 -20.91 3.19
C LYS A 73 -8.63 -21.89 3.72
N ASP A 74 -8.38 -22.97 2.98
CA ASP A 74 -7.43 -24.03 3.36
C ASP A 74 -6.03 -23.84 2.70
N TYR A 75 -5.88 -22.86 1.82
CA TYR A 75 -4.67 -22.60 1.03
C TYR A 75 -4.53 -21.12 0.67
N PHE A 76 -4.70 -20.25 1.66
CA PHE A 76 -4.76 -18.81 1.48
C PHE A 76 -3.49 -18.25 0.81
N TYR A 77 -3.62 -17.77 -0.44
CA TYR A 77 -2.46 -17.48 -1.29
C TYR A 77 -1.46 -16.49 -0.67
N PRO A 78 -1.86 -15.37 -0.04
CA PRO A 78 -0.90 -14.44 0.57
C PRO A 78 -0.09 -15.02 1.76
N SER A 79 -0.52 -16.16 2.33
CA SER A 79 0.22 -16.85 3.40
C SER A 79 1.16 -17.96 2.89
N ARG A 80 1.20 -18.17 1.56
CA ARG A 80 1.98 -19.21 0.90
C ARG A 80 3.07 -18.55 0.04
N PRO A 81 4.14 -19.28 -0.31
CA PRO A 81 5.16 -18.78 -1.22
C PRO A 81 4.54 -18.43 -2.58
N ILE A 82 4.62 -17.17 -3.01
CA ILE A 82 3.97 -16.70 -4.22
C ILE A 82 4.49 -17.42 -5.47
N GLU A 83 5.75 -17.88 -5.46
CA GLU A 83 6.32 -18.66 -6.57
C GLU A 83 5.51 -19.91 -6.92
N THR A 84 4.69 -20.42 -5.98
CA THR A 84 3.77 -21.54 -6.21
C THR A 84 2.32 -21.13 -6.48
N GLU A 85 1.95 -19.87 -6.24
CA GLU A 85 0.56 -19.41 -6.27
C GLU A 85 0.25 -18.36 -7.36
N ILE A 86 1.24 -17.76 -8.03
CA ILE A 86 1.01 -16.71 -9.05
C ILE A 86 -0.07 -17.11 -10.06
N LYS A 87 -0.01 -18.33 -10.60
CA LYS A 87 -0.99 -18.79 -11.59
C LYS A 87 -2.41 -18.86 -11.03
N ASN A 88 -2.55 -19.23 -9.76
CA ASN A 88 -3.85 -19.28 -9.09
C ASN A 88 -4.38 -17.86 -8.87
N ILE A 89 -3.52 -16.95 -8.41
CA ILE A 89 -3.83 -15.52 -8.23
C ILE A 89 -4.30 -14.91 -9.54
N THR A 90 -3.56 -15.07 -10.64
CA THR A 90 -3.90 -14.47 -11.93
C THR A 90 -5.19 -15.02 -12.54
N ASN A 91 -5.64 -16.20 -12.11
CA ASN A 91 -6.92 -16.79 -12.55
C ASN A 91 -8.12 -16.33 -11.70
N SER A 92 -7.89 -15.67 -10.56
CA SER A 92 -8.97 -15.25 -9.65
C SER A 92 -9.84 -14.15 -10.28
N VAL A 93 -11.16 -14.22 -10.03
CA VAL A 93 -12.09 -13.15 -10.42
C VAL A 93 -11.73 -11.83 -9.74
N LEU A 94 -11.29 -11.88 -8.48
CA LEU A 94 -10.84 -10.69 -7.75
C LEU A 94 -9.63 -10.04 -8.42
N TYR A 95 -8.65 -10.84 -8.85
CA TYR A 95 -7.48 -10.33 -9.58
C TYR A 95 -7.89 -9.57 -10.84
N HIS A 96 -8.79 -10.14 -11.65
CA HIS A 96 -9.29 -9.49 -12.86
C HIS A 96 -10.05 -8.19 -12.56
N PHE A 97 -10.80 -8.13 -11.47
CA PHE A 97 -11.44 -6.89 -11.02
C PHE A 97 -10.41 -5.83 -10.61
N LEU A 98 -9.39 -6.21 -9.83
CA LEU A 98 -8.30 -5.31 -9.42
C LEU A 98 -7.46 -4.82 -10.61
N LYS A 99 -7.35 -5.61 -11.68
CA LYS A 99 -6.70 -5.19 -12.93
C LYS A 99 -7.41 -3.99 -13.59
N LEU A 100 -8.73 -3.88 -13.44
CA LEU A 100 -9.53 -2.74 -13.94
C LEU A 100 -9.29 -1.44 -13.17
N LEU A 101 -8.77 -1.51 -11.94
CA LEU A 101 -8.53 -0.36 -11.07
C LEU A 101 -7.50 0.60 -11.70
N PRO A 102 -7.81 1.91 -11.84
CA PRO A 102 -6.82 2.94 -12.14
C PRO A 102 -5.88 3.15 -10.94
N LYS A 103 -4.71 2.53 -10.99
CA LYS A 103 -3.75 2.45 -9.87
C LYS A 103 -2.96 3.73 -9.65
N GLY A 104 -3.10 4.74 -10.51
CA GLY A 104 -2.30 5.95 -10.44
C GLY A 104 -0.87 5.65 -10.93
N GLY A 105 0.08 5.55 -10.02
CA GLY A 105 1.51 5.43 -10.31
C GLY A 105 2.17 4.22 -9.67
N ASN A 106 3.15 3.67 -10.38
CA ASN A 106 4.10 2.68 -9.89
C ASN A 106 5.42 3.43 -9.61
N LEU A 107 5.66 3.76 -8.35
CA LEU A 107 6.67 4.73 -7.95
C LEU A 107 8.01 4.12 -7.56
N HIS A 108 8.12 2.81 -7.46
CA HIS A 108 9.31 2.06 -7.06
C HIS A 108 9.52 0.91 -8.04
N LEU A 109 10.35 1.18 -9.04
CA LEU A 109 10.73 0.29 -10.13
C LEU A 109 12.21 0.47 -10.43
N HIS A 110 12.92 -0.60 -10.76
CA HIS A 110 14.23 -0.47 -11.38
C HIS A 110 14.11 -0.60 -12.89
N GLU A 111 14.61 0.41 -13.61
CA GLU A 111 14.35 0.64 -15.04
C GLU A 111 14.51 -0.59 -15.93
N PHE A 112 15.50 -1.44 -15.64
CA PHE A 112 15.89 -2.57 -16.47
C PHE A 112 15.23 -3.90 -16.06
N GLN A 113 14.44 -3.88 -15.00
CA GLN A 113 13.95 -5.07 -14.30
C GLN A 113 12.42 -5.22 -14.36
N VAL A 114 11.75 -4.32 -15.08
CA VAL A 114 10.30 -4.20 -15.07
C VAL A 114 9.62 -5.20 -15.99
N LEU A 115 10.13 -5.37 -17.21
CA LEU A 115 9.47 -6.19 -18.23
C LEU A 115 9.79 -7.69 -18.06
N ASP A 116 8.73 -8.50 -18.17
CA ASP A 116 8.78 -9.95 -18.28
C ASP A 116 9.72 -10.38 -19.40
N ARG A 117 10.49 -11.42 -19.10
CA ARG A 117 11.55 -11.92 -19.97
C ARG A 117 11.00 -12.61 -21.20
N GLU A 118 9.87 -13.29 -21.07
CA GLU A 118 9.25 -13.98 -22.19
C GLU A 118 8.76 -12.97 -23.22
N LEU A 119 8.02 -11.95 -22.77
CA LEU A 119 7.54 -10.86 -23.62
C LEU A 119 8.70 -10.12 -24.31
N LEU A 120 9.78 -9.82 -23.58
CA LEU A 120 10.96 -9.16 -24.16
C LEU A 120 11.61 -10.02 -25.25
N LEU A 121 11.87 -11.30 -24.97
CA LEU A 121 12.54 -12.21 -25.91
C LEU A 121 11.66 -12.51 -27.13
N GLU A 122 10.36 -12.74 -26.94
CA GLU A 122 9.42 -12.95 -28.05
C GLU A 122 9.33 -11.71 -28.95
N SER A 123 9.40 -10.50 -28.38
CA SER A 123 9.34 -9.26 -29.17
C SER A 123 10.52 -9.09 -30.14
N ILE A 124 11.67 -9.70 -29.86
CA ILE A 124 12.86 -9.62 -30.70
C ILE A 124 13.13 -10.90 -31.49
N LYS A 125 12.48 -12.02 -31.19
CA LYS A 125 12.77 -13.36 -31.75
C LYS A 125 12.90 -13.43 -33.27
N ASN A 126 12.15 -12.60 -33.99
CA ASN A 126 12.15 -12.54 -35.47
C ASN A 126 12.94 -11.35 -36.05
N SER A 127 13.76 -10.68 -35.22
CA SER A 127 14.56 -9.52 -35.59
C SER A 127 16.00 -9.88 -35.94
N ALA A 128 16.70 -8.99 -36.64
CA ALA A 128 18.13 -9.16 -36.91
C ALA A 128 18.96 -9.14 -35.61
N GLU A 129 18.44 -8.50 -34.57
CA GLU A 129 19.07 -8.37 -33.27
C GLU A 129 19.09 -9.70 -32.51
N TYR A 130 18.06 -10.54 -32.68
CA TYR A 130 18.07 -11.88 -32.08
C TYR A 130 19.17 -12.78 -32.65
N ASP A 131 19.55 -12.57 -33.91
CA ASP A 131 20.70 -13.25 -34.52
C ASP A 131 22.05 -12.79 -33.93
N LEU A 132 22.07 -11.70 -33.16
CA LEU A 132 23.25 -11.22 -32.44
C LEU A 132 23.25 -11.65 -30.97
N LEU A 133 22.23 -12.36 -30.50
CA LEU A 133 22.05 -12.69 -29.08
C LEU A 133 22.77 -13.99 -28.71
N TYR A 134 23.59 -13.91 -27.66
CA TYR A 134 24.32 -15.03 -27.09
C TYR A 134 23.98 -15.19 -25.61
N ILE A 135 23.97 -16.44 -25.16
CA ILE A 135 23.86 -16.82 -23.77
C ILE A 135 25.17 -17.44 -23.30
N CYS A 136 25.56 -17.11 -22.08
CA CYS A 136 26.64 -17.77 -21.37
C CYS A 136 26.02 -18.55 -20.21
N ASP A 137 26.35 -19.84 -20.09
CA ASP A 137 25.77 -20.78 -19.11
C ASP A 137 26.84 -21.52 -18.26
N GLN A 138 28.08 -21.01 -18.30
CA GLN A 138 29.23 -21.55 -17.58
C GLN A 138 29.50 -20.74 -16.31
N ASN A 139 30.23 -21.32 -15.35
CA ASN A 139 30.61 -20.60 -14.12
C ASN A 139 31.56 -19.41 -14.36
N ASP A 140 32.11 -19.27 -15.57
CA ASP A 140 33.08 -18.23 -15.94
C ASP A 140 32.44 -17.01 -16.65
N CYS A 141 31.10 -16.95 -16.73
CA CYS A 141 30.37 -15.85 -17.37
C CYS A 141 30.36 -14.58 -16.51
N ILE A 142 31.45 -13.79 -16.52
CA ILE A 142 31.52 -12.44 -15.89
C ILE A 142 30.90 -12.44 -14.46
N THR A 143 31.31 -13.40 -13.62
CA THR A 143 30.88 -13.67 -12.23
C THR A 143 29.51 -14.34 -11.96
N ASN A 144 28.62 -14.49 -12.96
CA ASN A 144 27.27 -15.06 -12.77
C ASN A 144 27.08 -16.36 -13.56
N LYS A 145 26.08 -17.17 -13.19
CA LYS A 145 25.78 -18.46 -13.85
C LYS A 145 25.13 -18.31 -15.23
N TYR A 146 24.29 -17.30 -15.42
CA TYR A 146 23.61 -17.04 -16.68
C TYR A 146 23.72 -15.56 -17.06
N TYR A 147 23.99 -15.27 -18.33
CA TYR A 147 24.03 -13.90 -18.85
C TYR A 147 23.66 -13.85 -20.33
N LEU A 148 22.86 -12.86 -20.74
CA LEU A 148 22.55 -12.58 -22.15
C LEU A 148 23.29 -11.35 -22.66
N ARG A 149 23.90 -11.49 -23.85
CA ARG A 149 24.73 -10.44 -24.44
C ARG A 149 24.61 -10.41 -25.96
N TYR A 150 24.65 -9.19 -26.52
CA TYR A 150 24.81 -9.03 -27.95
C TYR A 150 26.28 -9.05 -28.35
N PHE A 151 26.60 -9.76 -29.44
CA PHE A 151 27.92 -9.74 -30.07
C PHE A 151 27.82 -9.49 -31.57
N LYS A 152 28.78 -8.72 -32.09
CA LYS A 152 29.00 -8.53 -33.53
C LYS A 152 30.50 -8.72 -33.81
N GLY A 153 30.87 -9.80 -34.50
CA GLY A 153 32.29 -10.12 -34.78
C GLY A 153 32.86 -11.20 -33.86
N ASN A 154 34.09 -11.02 -33.37
CA ASN A 154 34.80 -12.02 -32.56
C ASN A 154 34.11 -12.29 -31.22
N ILE A 155 33.82 -13.56 -30.94
CA ILE A 155 33.11 -14.03 -29.76
C ILE A 155 34.13 -14.65 -28.79
N SER A 156 34.08 -14.26 -27.52
CA SER A 156 34.89 -14.89 -26.46
C SER A 156 34.44 -16.34 -26.22
N SER A 157 35.35 -17.22 -25.83
CA SER A 157 35.00 -18.58 -25.38
C SER A 157 33.94 -18.56 -24.27
N GLY A 158 33.03 -19.55 -24.26
CA GLY A 158 31.98 -19.68 -23.24
C GLY A 158 30.61 -19.12 -23.62
N TRP A 159 30.50 -18.44 -24.78
CA TRP A 159 29.23 -17.90 -25.28
C TRP A 159 28.64 -18.78 -26.38
N THR A 160 27.36 -19.11 -26.24
CA THR A 160 26.61 -19.87 -27.24
C THR A 160 25.54 -18.98 -27.85
N LYS A 161 25.42 -18.98 -29.17
CA LYS A 161 24.39 -18.20 -29.86
C LYS A 161 23.01 -18.78 -29.55
N VAL A 162 22.08 -17.95 -29.08
CA VAL A 162 20.77 -18.42 -28.63
C VAL A 162 20.03 -19.14 -29.77
N LYS A 163 20.01 -18.56 -30.97
CA LYS A 163 19.36 -19.11 -32.16
C LYS A 163 19.90 -20.48 -32.60
N ASP A 164 21.18 -20.74 -32.39
CA ASP A 164 21.85 -21.96 -32.86
C ASP A 164 21.97 -23.01 -31.74
N SER A 165 21.35 -22.74 -30.59
CA SER A 165 21.40 -23.58 -29.38
C SER A 165 20.07 -24.27 -29.10
N ASN A 166 20.06 -25.19 -28.15
CA ASN A 166 18.83 -25.82 -27.66
C ASN A 166 18.04 -24.94 -26.69
N TRP A 167 18.49 -23.71 -26.41
CA TRP A 167 17.80 -22.81 -25.48
C TRP A 167 16.48 -22.31 -26.06
N THR A 168 15.38 -22.74 -25.46
CA THR A 168 14.07 -22.15 -25.70
C THR A 168 13.87 -20.90 -24.85
N ILE A 169 13.00 -19.98 -25.28
CA ILE A 169 12.66 -18.78 -24.48
C ILE A 169 12.15 -19.18 -23.10
N SER A 170 11.30 -20.21 -23.01
CA SER A 170 10.78 -20.73 -21.74
C SER A 170 11.90 -21.22 -20.80
N GLU A 171 12.90 -21.93 -21.31
CA GLU A 171 14.05 -22.37 -20.51
C GLU A 171 14.91 -21.19 -20.04
N ILE A 172 15.10 -20.18 -20.89
CA ILE A 172 15.81 -18.95 -20.53
C ILE A 172 15.07 -18.26 -19.38
N VAL A 173 13.76 -18.03 -19.52
CA VAL A 173 12.93 -17.39 -18.48
C VAL A 173 13.06 -18.17 -17.17
N LYS A 174 12.82 -19.48 -17.23
CA LYS A 174 12.86 -20.38 -16.07
C LYS A 174 14.20 -20.36 -15.33
N LYS A 175 15.32 -20.27 -16.03
CA LYS A 175 16.65 -20.33 -15.39
C LYS A 175 17.17 -18.98 -14.92
N THR A 176 16.45 -17.90 -15.22
CA THR A 176 16.99 -16.55 -15.06
C THR A 176 16.08 -15.65 -14.25
N THR A 177 14.77 -15.93 -14.14
CA THR A 177 13.86 -15.25 -13.20
C THR A 177 13.92 -15.88 -11.82
N LEU A 178 13.70 -15.10 -10.77
CA LEU A 178 13.76 -15.61 -9.39
C LEU A 178 12.74 -16.75 -9.17
N ILE A 179 11.48 -16.57 -9.59
CA ILE A 179 10.44 -17.59 -9.46
C ILE A 179 10.79 -18.86 -10.25
N GLY A 180 11.30 -18.71 -11.46
CA GLY A 180 11.73 -19.84 -12.28
C GLY A 180 12.80 -20.67 -11.59
N ILE A 181 13.79 -20.00 -10.99
CA ILE A 181 14.89 -20.64 -10.27
C ILE A 181 14.37 -21.33 -9.00
N LEU A 182 13.54 -20.64 -8.22
CA LEU A 182 12.98 -21.17 -6.97
C LEU A 182 12.15 -22.43 -7.20
N ASN A 183 11.34 -22.46 -8.26
CA ASN A 183 10.54 -23.62 -8.64
C ASN A 183 11.39 -24.83 -9.08
N ASP A 184 12.64 -24.63 -9.49
CA ASP A 184 13.56 -25.70 -9.90
C ASP A 184 14.46 -26.23 -8.78
N LEU A 185 14.55 -25.53 -7.64
CA LEU A 185 15.44 -25.91 -6.55
C LEU A 185 14.94 -27.15 -5.78
N LYS A 186 15.86 -28.09 -5.53
CA LYS A 186 15.65 -29.29 -4.71
C LYS A 186 16.86 -29.52 -3.79
N PRO A 187 16.73 -29.45 -2.45
CA PRO A 187 15.53 -29.05 -1.68
C PRO A 187 15.20 -27.55 -1.85
N PRO A 188 13.96 -27.12 -1.55
CA PRO A 188 13.59 -25.70 -1.63
C PRO A 188 14.34 -24.88 -0.57
N ILE A 189 14.66 -23.62 -0.90
CA ILE A 189 15.17 -22.64 0.07
C ILE A 189 13.98 -22.11 0.88
N TYR A 190 14.14 -22.06 2.20
CA TYR A 190 13.13 -21.50 3.10
C TYR A 190 12.75 -20.08 2.69
N SER A 191 11.46 -19.76 2.73
CA SER A 191 10.92 -18.44 2.39
C SER A 191 11.28 -17.34 3.40
N THR A 192 12.07 -17.66 4.43
CA THR A 192 12.52 -16.71 5.46
C THR A 192 14.04 -16.51 5.47
N ASP A 193 14.80 -17.18 4.58
CA ASP A 193 16.26 -17.07 4.52
C ASP A 193 16.67 -16.00 3.49
N THR A 194 16.65 -14.74 3.92
CA THR A 194 16.92 -13.58 3.06
C THR A 194 18.29 -13.67 2.39
N LYS A 195 19.33 -14.03 3.15
CA LYS A 195 20.70 -14.18 2.65
C LYS A 195 20.79 -15.27 1.58
N ALA A 196 20.14 -16.42 1.78
CA ALA A 196 20.12 -17.46 0.76
C ALA A 196 19.38 -17.02 -0.51
N ARG A 197 18.26 -16.28 -0.38
CA ARG A 197 17.49 -15.74 -1.51
C ARG A 197 18.30 -14.72 -2.32
N TRP A 198 18.99 -13.78 -1.66
CA TRP A 198 19.89 -12.82 -2.32
C TRP A 198 21.10 -13.50 -2.97
N ASN A 199 21.77 -14.43 -2.27
CA ASN A 199 22.88 -15.18 -2.84
C ASN A 199 22.47 -15.95 -4.09
N LEU A 200 21.29 -16.57 -4.07
CA LEU A 200 20.73 -17.26 -5.23
C LEU A 200 20.48 -16.29 -6.38
N ALA A 201 19.81 -15.16 -6.11
CA ALA A 201 19.50 -14.15 -7.13
C ALA A 201 20.78 -13.63 -7.78
N ASN A 202 21.80 -13.29 -6.98
CA ASN A 202 23.10 -12.83 -7.46
C ASN A 202 23.86 -13.92 -8.24
N GLN A 203 23.94 -15.14 -7.71
CA GLN A 203 24.63 -16.26 -8.37
C GLN A 203 24.05 -16.56 -9.75
N TYR A 204 22.72 -16.50 -9.89
CA TYR A 204 22.03 -16.75 -11.15
C TYR A 204 21.92 -15.49 -12.03
N GLY A 205 22.45 -14.37 -11.56
CA GLY A 205 22.44 -13.10 -12.27
C GLY A 205 21.05 -12.51 -12.46
N VAL A 206 20.07 -12.83 -11.60
CA VAL A 206 18.66 -12.41 -11.74
C VAL A 206 18.56 -10.93 -12.07
N PHE A 207 19.28 -10.06 -11.36
CA PHE A 207 19.20 -8.62 -11.53
C PHE A 207 20.17 -8.06 -12.59
N GLN A 208 21.23 -8.81 -12.94
CA GLN A 208 22.25 -8.40 -13.91
C GLN A 208 22.01 -8.96 -15.32
N PHE A 209 21.08 -9.91 -15.46
CA PHE A 209 20.85 -10.69 -16.68
C PHE A 209 20.41 -9.86 -17.89
N TYR A 210 19.66 -8.77 -17.66
CA TYR A 210 19.04 -7.98 -18.73
C TYR A 210 20.00 -7.10 -19.52
N GLY A 211 21.22 -6.91 -19.02
CA GLY A 211 22.05 -5.74 -19.33
C GLY A 211 22.03 -5.37 -20.81
N ASP A 212 22.32 -6.28 -21.74
CA ASP A 212 22.41 -5.88 -23.14
C ASP A 212 21.07 -5.80 -23.88
N LEU A 213 20.08 -6.62 -23.53
CA LEU A 213 18.75 -6.63 -24.18
C LEU A 213 18.04 -5.28 -24.06
N VAL A 214 18.21 -4.64 -22.90
CA VAL A 214 17.52 -3.39 -22.56
C VAL A 214 18.41 -2.16 -22.67
N ARG A 215 19.72 -2.32 -22.97
CA ARG A 215 20.68 -1.22 -23.21
C ARG A 215 21.13 -1.09 -24.65
N TYR A 216 20.89 -2.09 -25.50
CA TYR A 216 21.20 -1.94 -26.91
C TYR A 216 20.24 -0.94 -27.54
N ASN A 217 20.78 0.11 -28.15
CA ASN A 217 19.99 1.26 -28.64
C ASN A 217 18.85 0.87 -29.58
N VAL A 218 19.03 -0.20 -30.36
CA VAL A 218 18.02 -0.68 -31.31
C VAL A 218 16.81 -1.30 -30.62
N THR A 219 17.02 -2.10 -29.57
CA THR A 219 15.94 -2.77 -28.83
C THR A 219 15.39 -1.92 -27.68
N ARG A 220 16.14 -0.88 -27.27
CA ARG A 220 15.81 0.00 -26.14
C ARG A 220 14.43 0.62 -26.20
N PHE A 221 14.08 1.27 -27.31
CA PHE A 221 12.80 1.98 -27.41
C PHE A 221 11.63 1.01 -27.54
N ASN A 222 11.86 -0.18 -28.10
CA ASN A 222 10.87 -1.25 -28.07
C ASN A 222 10.62 -1.73 -26.64
N TYR A 223 11.69 -1.94 -25.85
CA TYR A 223 11.56 -2.26 -24.41
C TYR A 223 10.74 -1.21 -23.66
N MET A 224 11.09 0.07 -23.78
CA MET A 224 10.37 1.15 -23.10
C MET A 224 8.91 1.23 -23.57
N LYS A 225 8.65 1.02 -24.87
CA LYS A 225 7.28 0.96 -25.40
C LYS A 225 6.50 -0.19 -24.76
N LEU A 226 7.06 -1.40 -24.69
CA LEU A 226 6.41 -2.56 -24.10
C LEU A 226 6.13 -2.36 -22.60
N VAL A 227 7.06 -1.77 -21.85
CA VAL A 227 6.84 -1.41 -20.44
C VAL A 227 5.66 -0.45 -20.29
N LEU A 228 5.60 0.61 -21.09
CA LEU A 228 4.51 1.59 -21.01
C LEU A 228 3.17 1.03 -21.51
N ASP A 229 3.18 0.23 -22.58
CA ASP A 229 1.98 -0.44 -23.09
C ASP A 229 1.41 -1.39 -22.03
N HIS A 230 2.27 -2.17 -21.38
CA HIS A 230 1.88 -3.09 -20.33
C HIS A 230 1.37 -2.35 -19.10
N ALA A 231 2.02 -1.26 -18.70
CA ALA A 231 1.53 -0.40 -17.63
C ALA A 231 0.11 0.13 -17.92
N LEU A 232 -0.16 0.57 -19.15
CA LEU A 232 -1.51 1.01 -19.53
C LEU A 232 -2.53 -0.13 -19.56
N GLN A 233 -2.13 -1.36 -19.92
CA GLN A 233 -2.97 -2.56 -19.82
C GLN A 233 -3.31 -2.92 -18.37
N GLU A 234 -2.40 -2.64 -17.44
CA GLU A 234 -2.56 -2.80 -15.99
C GLU A 234 -3.28 -1.60 -15.33
N ASN A 235 -3.72 -0.62 -16.12
CA ASN A 235 -4.29 0.65 -15.68
C ASN A 235 -3.37 1.41 -14.70
N ILE A 236 -2.09 1.50 -15.04
CA ILE A 236 -1.07 2.33 -14.38
C ILE A 236 -0.79 3.53 -15.29
N GLN A 237 -0.88 4.73 -14.74
CA GLN A 237 -0.79 6.00 -15.48
C GLN A 237 0.53 6.75 -15.26
N LEU A 238 1.30 6.43 -14.22
CA LEU A 238 2.54 7.11 -13.86
C LEU A 238 3.63 6.11 -13.50
N LEU A 239 4.87 6.32 -13.95
CA LEU A 239 6.01 5.46 -13.60
C LEU A 239 7.22 6.27 -13.16
N GLU A 240 7.86 5.85 -12.07
CA GLU A 240 9.16 6.40 -11.65
C GLU A 240 10.20 5.29 -11.57
N PHE A 241 11.24 5.38 -12.42
CA PHE A 241 12.25 4.34 -12.52
C PHE A 241 13.54 4.75 -11.81
N ARG A 242 14.10 3.86 -11.00
CA ARG A 242 15.49 3.90 -10.53
C ARG A 242 16.39 3.51 -11.68
N ARG A 243 17.36 4.38 -11.96
CA ARG A 243 18.31 4.24 -13.07
C ARG A 243 19.75 4.49 -12.62
N GLY A 244 20.63 3.51 -12.84
CA GLY A 244 22.05 3.61 -12.54
C GLY A 244 22.87 4.34 -13.62
N PHE A 245 24.05 4.86 -13.23
CA PHE A 245 25.00 5.49 -14.17
C PHE A 245 25.89 4.50 -14.94
N PHE A 246 25.98 3.25 -14.50
CA PHE A 246 26.93 2.27 -15.03
C PHE A 246 26.49 1.62 -16.35
N GLU A 247 25.42 2.14 -16.95
CA GLU A 247 24.56 1.41 -17.88
C GLU A 247 24.11 2.26 -19.07
N ASN A 248 25.01 3.07 -19.60
CA ASN A 248 24.75 3.80 -20.85
C ASN A 248 24.29 2.85 -21.95
N LEU A 249 23.36 3.33 -22.78
CA LEU A 249 23.05 2.62 -24.02
C LEU A 249 24.29 2.43 -24.86
N PHE A 250 24.23 1.48 -25.76
CA PHE A 250 25.29 1.28 -26.72
C PHE A 250 24.75 0.93 -28.09
N TYR A 251 25.59 1.09 -29.10
CA TYR A 251 25.39 0.56 -30.43
C TYR A 251 26.65 -0.15 -30.93
N PHE A 252 26.55 -0.87 -32.04
CA PHE A 252 27.71 -1.42 -32.72
C PHE A 252 28.09 -0.53 -33.91
N ASN A 253 29.35 -0.12 -33.99
CA ASN A 253 29.84 0.58 -35.18
C ASN A 253 29.99 -0.38 -36.38
N GLU A 254 30.45 0.14 -37.52
CA GLU A 254 30.67 -0.64 -38.74
C GLU A 254 31.65 -1.80 -38.55
N ALA A 255 32.67 -1.61 -37.71
CA ALA A 255 33.66 -2.63 -37.36
C ALA A 255 33.14 -3.67 -36.33
N GLY A 256 31.89 -3.55 -35.86
CA GLY A 256 31.32 -4.44 -34.85
C GLY A 256 31.74 -4.15 -33.41
N LEU A 257 32.42 -3.03 -33.17
CA LEU A 257 32.80 -2.61 -31.82
C LEU A 257 31.62 -1.96 -31.10
N ARG A 258 31.47 -2.30 -29.82
CA ARG A 258 30.47 -1.71 -28.92
C ARG A 258 30.88 -0.29 -28.54
N ILE A 259 30.05 0.69 -28.91
CA ILE A 259 30.25 2.11 -28.62
C ILE A 259 29.18 2.56 -27.62
N PRO A 260 29.55 3.06 -26.43
CA PRO A 260 28.60 3.63 -25.49
C PRO A 260 28.07 4.97 -26.01
N ILE A 261 26.78 5.21 -25.79
CA ILE A 261 26.11 6.49 -26.01
C ILE A 261 26.31 7.37 -24.77
N ASN A 262 26.51 8.67 -24.95
CA ASN A 262 26.62 9.57 -23.81
C ASN A 262 25.26 9.71 -23.11
N ALA A 263 25.24 9.81 -21.78
CA ALA A 263 24.04 9.96 -20.98
C ALA A 263 23.12 11.12 -21.44
N THR A 264 23.65 12.26 -21.88
CA THR A 264 22.82 13.37 -22.37
C THR A 264 22.13 13.04 -23.70
N GLU A 265 22.85 12.43 -24.63
CA GLU A 265 22.30 12.00 -25.92
C GLU A 265 21.21 10.95 -25.74
N GLU A 266 21.43 10.01 -24.82
CA GLU A 266 20.41 9.04 -24.44
C GLU A 266 19.15 9.71 -23.86
N LEU A 267 19.32 10.65 -22.92
CA LEU A 267 18.18 11.33 -22.31
C LEU A 267 17.40 12.17 -23.32
N ASP A 268 18.07 12.79 -24.29
CA ASP A 268 17.41 13.50 -25.40
C ASP A 268 16.56 12.55 -26.27
N LEU A 269 17.04 11.33 -26.50
CA LEU A 269 16.27 10.31 -27.22
C LEU A 269 15.06 9.82 -26.40
N LEU A 270 15.26 9.53 -25.11
CA LEU A 270 14.20 9.09 -24.21
C LEU A 270 13.15 10.17 -23.98
N LEU A 271 13.54 11.44 -23.91
CA LEU A 271 12.62 12.56 -23.76
C LEU A 271 11.78 12.75 -25.03
N ARG A 272 12.40 12.65 -26.22
CA ARG A 272 11.64 12.67 -27.48
C ARG A 272 10.65 11.51 -27.58
N PHE A 273 11.09 10.31 -27.22
CA PHE A 273 10.23 9.13 -27.16
C PHE A 273 9.06 9.35 -26.17
N LYS A 274 9.34 9.89 -24.99
CA LYS A 274 8.34 10.21 -23.97
C LYS A 274 7.24 11.12 -24.49
N GLU A 275 7.62 12.24 -25.10
CA GLU A 275 6.65 13.21 -25.61
C GLU A 275 5.81 12.63 -26.75
N ASP A 276 6.42 11.91 -27.70
CA ASP A 276 5.69 11.21 -28.78
C ASP A 276 4.73 10.13 -28.23
N TYR A 277 5.19 9.33 -27.27
CA TYR A 277 4.38 8.28 -26.67
C TYR A 277 3.17 8.86 -25.91
N LYS A 278 3.37 9.95 -25.15
CA LYS A 278 2.29 10.61 -24.41
C LYS A 278 1.26 11.26 -25.32
N LEU A 279 1.69 11.84 -26.44
CA LEU A 279 0.77 12.37 -27.45
C LEU A 279 -0.13 11.28 -28.02
N LYS A 280 0.43 10.08 -28.26
CA LYS A 280 -0.32 8.91 -28.75
C LYS A 280 -1.18 8.24 -27.67
N ASN A 281 -0.80 8.38 -26.41
CA ASN A 281 -1.42 7.70 -25.27
C ASN A 281 -1.83 8.71 -24.18
N PRO A 282 -2.93 9.48 -24.38
CA PRO A 282 -3.31 10.56 -23.47
C PRO A 282 -3.66 10.10 -22.04
N LYS A 283 -3.96 8.81 -21.85
CA LYS A 283 -4.19 8.17 -20.55
C LYS A 283 -2.94 8.13 -19.67
N LEU A 284 -1.75 8.12 -20.26
CA LEU A 284 -0.49 8.21 -19.53
C LEU A 284 -0.35 9.62 -18.93
N ILE A 285 -0.10 9.70 -17.62
CA ILE A 285 0.24 10.94 -16.93
C ILE A 285 1.68 11.28 -17.28
N ASP A 286 2.63 10.45 -16.86
CA ASP A 286 4.04 10.68 -17.11
C ASP A 286 4.93 9.44 -16.85
N PHE A 287 6.21 9.55 -17.21
CA PHE A 287 7.26 8.76 -16.54
C PHE A 287 8.53 9.59 -16.30
N THR A 288 9.24 9.30 -15.21
CA THR A 288 10.45 10.02 -14.80
C THR A 288 11.52 9.08 -14.24
N PHE A 289 12.74 9.61 -14.07
CA PHE A 289 13.88 8.87 -13.57
C PHE A 289 14.38 9.40 -12.23
N ILE A 290 14.74 8.46 -11.36
CA ILE A 290 15.45 8.65 -10.11
C ILE A 290 16.82 8.02 -10.31
N ILE A 291 17.86 8.83 -10.23
CA ILE A 291 19.21 8.32 -10.43
C ILE A 291 19.64 7.53 -9.21
N ASN A 292 20.26 6.38 -9.39
CA ASN A 292 20.74 5.59 -8.26
C ASN A 292 22.23 5.22 -8.36
N SER A 293 22.80 4.93 -7.20
CA SER A 293 24.08 4.24 -7.09
C SER A 293 23.93 2.91 -6.37
N GLN A 294 24.85 1.98 -6.63
CA GLN A 294 24.96 0.75 -5.85
C GLN A 294 25.52 1.07 -4.46
N ARG A 295 24.92 0.51 -3.41
CA ARG A 295 25.41 0.64 -2.02
C ARG A 295 26.80 0.06 -1.81
N SER A 296 27.30 -0.80 -2.70
CA SER A 296 28.66 -1.33 -2.67
C SER A 296 29.72 -0.36 -3.24
N SER A 297 29.30 0.79 -3.78
CA SER A 297 30.22 1.76 -4.41
C SER A 297 31.09 2.47 -3.37
N SER A 298 32.30 2.87 -3.75
CA SER A 298 33.17 3.70 -2.90
C SER A 298 32.62 5.12 -2.73
N LYS A 299 33.12 5.85 -1.72
CA LYS A 299 32.74 7.25 -1.49
C LYS A 299 33.05 8.15 -2.70
N GLU A 300 34.14 7.90 -3.40
CA GLU A 300 34.57 8.63 -4.60
C GLU A 300 33.64 8.35 -5.79
N GLN A 301 33.20 7.09 -5.95
CA GLN A 301 32.22 6.73 -6.98
C GLN A 301 30.88 7.42 -6.70
N ILE A 302 30.37 7.34 -5.47
CA ILE A 302 29.14 8.05 -5.07
C ILE A 302 29.27 9.56 -5.31
N LYS A 303 30.40 10.17 -4.93
CA LYS A 303 30.65 11.60 -5.18
C LYS A 303 30.60 11.95 -6.67
N THR A 304 31.17 11.09 -7.52
CA THR A 304 31.17 11.27 -8.99
C THR A 304 29.75 11.18 -9.53
N HIS A 305 28.98 10.16 -9.13
CA HIS A 305 27.58 10.00 -9.54
C HIS A 305 26.72 11.17 -9.11
N LEU A 306 26.88 11.66 -7.88
CA LEU A 306 26.13 12.80 -7.37
C LEU A 306 26.47 14.09 -8.15
N SER A 307 27.72 14.29 -8.56
CA SER A 307 28.08 15.40 -9.45
C SER A 307 27.36 15.29 -10.79
N ASN A 308 27.40 14.11 -11.41
CA ASN A 308 26.73 13.85 -12.68
C ASN A 308 25.21 14.04 -12.58
N LEU A 309 24.60 13.61 -11.46
CA LEU A 309 23.17 13.82 -11.19
C LEU A 309 22.84 15.31 -11.19
N ILE A 310 23.64 16.14 -10.52
CA ILE A 310 23.36 17.57 -10.44
C ILE A 310 23.41 18.19 -11.84
N ASP A 311 24.38 17.80 -12.67
CA ASP A 311 24.48 18.28 -14.05
C ASP A 311 23.29 17.82 -14.90
N LEU A 312 22.91 16.54 -14.82
CA LEU A 312 21.74 16.01 -15.53
C LEU A 312 20.44 16.65 -15.07
N GLN A 313 20.26 16.89 -13.77
CA GLN A 313 19.04 17.50 -13.25
C GLN A 313 18.94 18.97 -13.65
N ARG A 314 20.06 19.70 -13.82
CA ARG A 314 20.02 21.06 -14.41
C ARG A 314 19.55 21.06 -15.85
N LEU A 315 19.98 20.06 -16.64
CA LEU A 315 19.62 19.94 -18.05
C LEU A 315 18.19 19.41 -18.25
N TYR A 316 17.75 18.49 -17.39
CA TYR A 316 16.48 17.78 -17.51
C TYR A 316 15.65 17.82 -16.21
N PRO A 317 15.30 19.01 -15.69
CA PRO A 317 14.73 19.18 -14.36
C PRO A 317 13.39 18.46 -14.18
N ASP A 318 12.59 18.30 -15.23
CA ASP A 318 11.29 17.61 -15.18
C ASP A 318 11.35 16.12 -15.51
N PHE A 319 12.54 15.59 -15.83
CA PHE A 319 12.73 14.18 -16.19
C PHE A 319 13.62 13.43 -15.20
N ILE A 320 14.67 14.07 -14.70
CA ILE A 320 15.52 13.56 -13.61
C ILE A 320 15.08 14.19 -12.29
N ARG A 321 14.47 13.39 -11.41
CA ARG A 321 13.67 13.90 -10.29
C ARG A 321 14.17 13.54 -8.90
N GLY A 322 15.17 12.67 -8.79
CA GLY A 322 15.70 12.30 -7.48
C GLY A 322 16.97 11.48 -7.51
N TYR A 323 17.40 11.11 -6.31
CA TYR A 323 18.51 10.22 -6.03
C TYR A 323 18.12 9.09 -5.08
N ASP A 324 18.69 7.90 -5.30
CA ASP A 324 18.51 6.71 -4.49
C ASP A 324 19.84 5.93 -4.32
N MET A 325 19.89 5.05 -3.33
CA MET A 325 20.93 4.04 -3.13
C MET A 325 20.27 2.67 -3.15
N VAL A 326 20.78 1.75 -3.98
CA VAL A 326 20.13 0.45 -4.24
C VAL A 326 21.08 -0.71 -3.97
N GLY A 327 20.55 -1.93 -4.09
CA GLY A 327 21.25 -3.18 -3.77
C GLY A 327 20.93 -3.66 -2.36
N GLU A 328 21.28 -4.92 -2.07
CA GLU A 328 21.02 -5.62 -0.81
C GLU A 328 21.45 -4.78 0.40
N GLU A 329 20.47 -4.29 1.16
CA GLU A 329 20.70 -3.30 2.22
C GLU A 329 21.49 -3.89 3.40
N ASP A 330 21.26 -5.17 3.71
CA ASP A 330 21.92 -5.87 4.82
C ASP A 330 23.41 -6.14 4.56
N GLN A 331 23.84 -6.20 3.30
CA GLN A 331 25.21 -6.57 2.95
C GLN A 331 26.01 -5.39 2.37
N GLY A 332 25.36 -4.28 1.99
CA GLY A 332 25.97 -3.07 1.44
C GLY A 332 26.44 -2.04 2.49
N HIS A 333 26.89 -0.88 2.00
CA HIS A 333 27.11 0.29 2.87
C HIS A 333 25.79 0.97 3.25
N THR A 334 25.76 1.48 4.47
CA THR A 334 24.72 2.33 5.05
C THR A 334 24.70 3.72 4.40
N ILE A 335 23.58 4.41 4.56
CA ILE A 335 23.44 5.82 4.17
C ILE A 335 24.42 6.67 4.99
N LEU A 336 24.58 6.38 6.29
CA LEU A 336 25.55 7.07 7.16
C LEU A 336 26.98 7.04 6.58
N PHE A 337 27.42 5.89 6.07
CA PHE A 337 28.75 5.76 5.47
C PHE A 337 29.00 6.76 4.34
N HIS A 338 27.96 7.08 3.55
CA HIS A 338 28.00 8.03 2.44
C HIS A 338 27.46 9.43 2.77
N SER A 339 27.04 9.68 4.01
CA SER A 339 26.35 10.90 4.44
C SER A 339 27.07 12.19 4.04
N GLU A 340 28.40 12.24 4.18
CA GLU A 340 29.19 13.41 3.79
C GLU A 340 29.04 13.75 2.30
N SER A 341 29.19 12.76 1.42
CA SER A 341 29.02 12.94 -0.03
C SER A 341 27.58 13.37 -0.37
N LEU A 342 26.58 12.76 0.29
CA LEU A 342 25.16 13.07 0.09
C LEU A 342 24.83 14.50 0.53
N MET A 343 25.26 14.92 1.73
CA MET A 343 25.04 16.26 2.25
C MET A 343 25.73 17.32 1.39
N ASN A 344 26.99 17.08 1.00
CA ASN A 344 27.74 18.01 0.15
C ASN A 344 27.06 18.20 -1.20
N ALA A 345 26.62 17.11 -1.84
CA ALA A 345 25.91 17.17 -3.11
C ALA A 345 24.56 17.89 -2.97
N PHE A 346 23.78 17.56 -1.93
CA PHE A 346 22.50 18.21 -1.69
C PHE A 346 22.65 19.73 -1.50
N ASN A 347 23.60 20.16 -0.67
CA ASN A 347 23.88 21.59 -0.44
C ASN A 347 24.35 22.29 -1.72
N TYR A 348 25.27 21.67 -2.46
CA TYR A 348 25.75 22.23 -3.71
C TYR A 348 24.64 22.36 -4.76
N SER A 349 23.76 21.36 -4.84
CA SER A 349 22.61 21.37 -5.75
C SER A 349 21.76 22.65 -5.53
N LYS A 350 21.43 23.00 -4.28
CA LYS A 350 20.65 24.20 -3.94
C LYS A 350 21.27 25.51 -4.40
N THR A 351 22.60 25.58 -4.52
CA THR A 351 23.31 26.79 -4.98
C THR A 351 23.37 26.93 -6.50
N THR A 352 23.07 25.86 -7.25
CA THR A 352 23.32 25.80 -8.69
C THR A 352 22.07 25.65 -9.54
N ASN A 353 20.90 26.06 -9.01
CA ASN A 353 19.57 25.84 -9.59
C ASN A 353 19.21 24.38 -9.86
N GLY A 354 20.08 23.44 -9.46
CA GLY A 354 19.83 22.04 -9.59
C GLY A 354 19.24 21.48 -8.30
N SER A 355 17.97 21.10 -8.26
CA SER A 355 17.36 20.60 -7.02
C SER A 355 16.75 19.23 -7.25
N PHE A 356 17.38 18.21 -6.68
CA PHE A 356 16.84 16.85 -6.62
C PHE A 356 16.30 16.55 -5.22
N ASN A 357 15.53 15.47 -5.12
CA ASN A 357 15.06 14.93 -3.84
C ASN A 357 15.71 13.58 -3.58
N PHE A 358 15.96 13.27 -2.31
CA PHE A 358 16.29 11.91 -1.92
C PHE A 358 15.03 11.05 -1.83
N ILE A 359 15.14 9.80 -2.28
CA ILE A 359 14.08 8.80 -2.33
C ILE A 359 14.72 7.45 -2.02
N PHE A 360 15.29 7.33 -0.82
CA PHE A 360 16.14 6.20 -0.45
C PHE A 360 15.35 4.92 -0.23
N HIS A 361 15.83 3.80 -0.77
CA HIS A 361 15.64 2.52 -0.11
C HIS A 361 16.26 2.57 1.29
N ALA A 362 15.45 2.30 2.30
CA ALA A 362 15.90 2.25 3.68
C ALA A 362 14.98 1.36 4.51
N GLY A 363 15.58 0.54 5.37
CA GLY A 363 14.87 -0.34 6.28
C GLY A 363 14.28 -1.59 5.63
N GLU A 364 14.75 -2.02 4.46
CA GLU A 364 14.46 -3.35 3.91
C GLU A 364 15.29 -4.42 4.65
N THR A 365 14.99 -4.62 5.93
CA THR A 365 15.75 -5.53 6.78
C THR A 365 14.90 -6.14 7.89
N ASN A 366 15.18 -7.40 8.19
CA ASN A 366 14.58 -8.12 9.31
C ASN A 366 15.44 -8.09 10.58
N TRP A 367 16.70 -7.64 10.50
CA TRP A 367 17.62 -7.73 11.63
C TRP A 367 17.17 -6.87 12.83
N PRO A 368 17.54 -7.28 14.06
CA PRO A 368 17.40 -6.44 15.24
C PRO A 368 18.24 -5.17 15.13
N GLU A 369 17.83 -4.16 15.89
CA GLU A 369 18.28 -2.77 15.78
C GLU A 369 19.78 -2.57 15.92
N SER A 370 20.43 -3.30 16.84
CA SER A 370 21.85 -3.17 17.12
C SER A 370 22.74 -4.11 16.31
N HIS A 371 22.15 -4.93 15.42
CA HIS A 371 22.90 -5.95 14.71
C HIS A 371 23.51 -5.39 13.42
N ILE A 372 24.84 -5.26 13.41
CA ILE A 372 25.60 -4.86 12.23
C ILE A 372 25.88 -6.11 11.39
N VAL A 373 25.34 -6.11 10.16
CA VAL A 373 25.45 -7.24 9.22
C VAL A 373 26.18 -6.88 7.92
N SER A 374 26.53 -5.61 7.75
CA SER A 374 27.24 -5.12 6.56
C SER A 374 28.57 -5.85 6.37
N ASN A 375 28.85 -6.24 5.13
CA ASN A 375 30.13 -6.86 4.76
C ASN A 375 31.28 -5.87 4.64
N TYR A 376 31.02 -4.58 4.79
CA TYR A 376 31.99 -3.52 4.54
C TYR A 376 32.55 -2.87 5.82
N GLY A 377 32.19 -3.41 6.99
CA GLY A 377 32.69 -2.89 8.27
C GLY A 377 32.08 -1.55 8.67
N ASP A 378 30.87 -1.27 8.21
CA ASP A 378 30.09 -0.10 8.61
C ASP A 378 29.92 -0.04 10.14
N SER A 379 29.90 1.18 10.67
CA SER A 379 29.89 1.43 12.12
C SER A 379 28.51 1.31 12.76
N VAL A 380 27.46 1.19 11.96
CA VAL A 380 26.06 1.15 12.41
C VAL A 380 25.29 0.07 11.65
N SER A 381 24.15 -0.34 12.20
CA SER A 381 23.31 -1.35 11.58
C SER A 381 22.55 -0.77 10.38
N THR A 382 22.14 -1.64 9.46
CA THR A 382 21.26 -1.31 8.33
C THR A 382 19.96 -0.67 8.78
N PHE A 383 19.52 -0.97 10.01
CA PHE A 383 18.37 -0.35 10.64
C PHE A 383 18.45 1.20 10.65
N GLU A 384 19.65 1.76 10.90
CA GLU A 384 19.83 3.21 11.02
C GLU A 384 19.60 3.99 9.71
N ASN A 385 19.57 3.31 8.56
CA ASN A 385 19.27 3.94 7.27
C ASN A 385 17.93 4.69 7.28
N ILE A 386 16.94 4.25 8.07
CA ILE A 386 15.69 5.00 8.22
C ILE A 386 15.96 6.37 8.84
N TYR A 387 16.76 6.44 9.91
CA TYR A 387 17.11 7.71 10.56
C TYR A 387 17.85 8.64 9.61
N ASP A 388 18.87 8.11 8.92
CA ASP A 388 19.67 8.89 7.97
C ASP A 388 18.82 9.40 6.81
N ALA A 389 17.92 8.57 6.28
CA ALA A 389 17.00 8.98 5.22
C ALA A 389 16.10 10.14 5.68
N LEU A 390 15.60 10.10 6.91
CA LEU A 390 14.78 11.16 7.49
C LEU A 390 15.59 12.45 7.76
N VAL A 391 16.81 12.33 8.28
CA VAL A 391 17.73 13.46 8.52
C VAL A 391 18.10 14.14 7.20
N LEU A 392 18.35 13.35 6.16
CA LEU A 392 18.59 13.82 4.78
C LEU A 392 17.32 14.30 4.07
N ARG A 393 16.18 14.34 4.76
CA ARG A 393 14.90 14.86 4.24
C ARG A 393 14.43 14.12 2.99
N THR A 394 14.52 12.79 3.00
CA THR A 394 13.94 11.95 1.96
C THR A 394 12.45 12.26 1.78
N ARG A 395 11.96 12.24 0.54
CA ARG A 395 10.53 12.43 0.25
C ARG A 395 9.74 11.14 0.37
N ARG A 396 10.38 10.03 0.07
CA ARG A 396 9.81 8.69 0.24
C ARG A 396 10.88 7.72 0.75
N ILE A 397 10.45 6.64 1.36
CA ILE A 397 11.29 5.54 1.82
C ILE A 397 10.90 4.29 1.03
N GLY A 398 11.87 3.69 0.34
CA GLY A 398 11.71 2.39 -0.31
C GLY A 398 11.66 1.26 0.71
N HIS A 399 10.63 0.42 0.61
CA HIS A 399 10.28 -0.71 1.49
C HIS A 399 9.92 -0.35 2.93
N GLY A 400 10.87 0.18 3.70
CA GLY A 400 10.64 0.57 5.10
C GLY A 400 10.14 -0.58 6.00
N LEU A 401 10.56 -1.82 5.80
CA LEU A 401 10.09 -2.98 6.59
C LEU A 401 10.41 -2.83 8.09
N SER A 402 11.62 -2.37 8.42
CA SER A 402 12.07 -2.24 9.80
C SER A 402 11.44 -1.07 10.55
N LEU A 403 10.75 -0.14 9.85
CA LEU A 403 10.04 0.97 10.46
C LEU A 403 8.96 0.49 11.46
N ALA A 404 8.41 -0.72 11.28
CA ALA A 404 7.42 -1.31 12.17
C ALA A 404 7.92 -1.52 13.60
N LYS A 405 9.24 -1.55 13.77
CA LYS A 405 9.90 -1.62 15.08
C LYS A 405 9.98 -0.25 15.76
N ARG A 406 9.37 0.82 15.18
CA ARG A 406 9.47 2.22 15.63
C ARG A 406 8.14 2.98 15.57
N PRO A 407 7.15 2.59 16.39
CA PRO A 407 5.88 3.30 16.44
C PRO A 407 6.03 4.80 16.75
N ASP A 408 7.02 5.19 17.57
CA ASP A 408 7.26 6.59 17.93
C ASP A 408 7.68 7.47 16.73
N MET A 409 8.16 6.87 15.64
CA MET A 409 8.53 7.60 14.43
C MET A 409 7.33 7.87 13.51
N TYR A 410 6.19 7.24 13.76
CA TYR A 410 5.04 7.32 12.86
C TYR A 410 4.48 8.74 12.77
N GLU A 411 4.38 9.42 13.92
CA GLU A 411 3.94 10.82 13.98
C GLU A 411 4.89 11.72 13.18
N TYR A 412 6.21 11.57 13.37
CA TYR A 412 7.20 12.34 12.62
C TYR A 412 7.09 12.13 11.11
N ILE A 413 6.96 10.88 10.65
CA ILE A 413 6.86 10.54 9.23
C ILE A 413 5.58 11.12 8.62
N ARG A 414 4.46 11.00 9.33
CA ARG A 414 3.15 11.53 8.92
C ARG A 414 3.17 13.05 8.80
N ASP A 415 3.73 13.73 9.80
CA ASP A 415 3.81 15.20 9.86
C ASP A 415 4.76 15.78 8.81
N LYS A 416 5.79 15.01 8.42
CA LYS A 416 6.68 15.37 7.32
C LYS A 416 6.15 14.97 5.95
N HIS A 417 5.00 14.30 5.88
CA HIS A 417 4.40 13.81 4.65
C HIS A 417 5.40 12.96 3.84
N ILE A 418 6.04 11.99 4.50
CA ILE A 418 6.99 11.07 3.87
C ILE A 418 6.26 9.76 3.58
N ALA A 419 6.18 9.39 2.30
CA ALA A 419 5.50 8.15 1.91
C ALA A 419 6.43 6.93 1.96
N ILE A 420 5.86 5.77 2.28
CA ILE A 420 6.57 4.48 2.22
C ILE A 420 6.14 3.75 0.95
N GLU A 421 7.11 3.36 0.12
CA GLU A 421 6.89 2.54 -1.08
C GLU A 421 6.92 1.07 -0.67
N ILE A 422 5.79 0.38 -0.77
CA ILE A 422 5.60 -0.98 -0.28
C ILE A 422 5.55 -1.95 -1.46
N CYS A 423 6.37 -3.01 -1.41
CA CYS A 423 6.52 -3.99 -2.49
C CYS A 423 6.29 -5.43 -1.96
N PRO A 424 5.05 -5.83 -1.65
CA PRO A 424 4.76 -7.09 -0.94
C PRO A 424 5.32 -8.33 -1.64
N ALA A 425 5.22 -8.43 -2.96
CA ALA A 425 5.71 -9.59 -3.69
C ALA A 425 7.25 -9.69 -3.63
N SER A 426 7.96 -8.57 -3.81
CA SER A 426 9.41 -8.49 -3.62
C SER A 426 9.83 -8.95 -2.22
N ASN A 427 9.17 -8.39 -1.20
CA ASN A 427 9.50 -8.68 0.18
C ASN A 427 9.28 -10.16 0.56
N GLN A 428 8.31 -10.86 -0.04
CA GLN A 428 8.17 -12.30 0.16
C GLN A 428 9.19 -13.12 -0.64
N LEU A 429 9.40 -12.80 -1.92
CA LEU A 429 10.31 -13.55 -2.79
C LEU A 429 11.77 -13.51 -2.31
N LEU A 430 12.20 -12.35 -1.80
CA LEU A 430 13.52 -12.12 -1.22
C LEU A 430 13.62 -12.60 0.24
N GLY A 431 12.54 -13.17 0.77
CA GLY A 431 12.54 -13.87 2.06
C GLY A 431 12.36 -13.00 3.29
N TYR A 432 11.97 -11.73 3.13
CA TYR A 432 11.75 -10.83 4.26
C TYR A 432 10.42 -11.10 4.96
N VAL A 433 9.35 -11.41 4.23
CA VAL A 433 8.02 -11.63 4.82
C VAL A 433 7.40 -12.91 4.25
N ALA A 434 7.46 -14.01 4.98
CA ALA A 434 6.92 -15.29 4.51
C ALA A 434 5.38 -15.30 4.42
N ASP A 435 4.70 -14.67 5.36
CA ASP A 435 3.23 -14.56 5.39
C ASP A 435 2.82 -13.10 5.34
N LEU A 436 2.23 -12.69 4.22
CA LEU A 436 1.92 -11.28 3.94
C LEU A 436 0.81 -10.72 4.84
N ARG A 437 0.08 -11.56 5.58
CA ARG A 437 -0.81 -11.10 6.66
C ARG A 437 -0.05 -10.37 7.78
N ASN A 438 1.24 -10.67 7.93
CA ASN A 438 2.15 -10.04 8.89
C ASN A 438 3.00 -8.92 8.27
N HIS A 439 2.74 -8.54 7.01
CA HIS A 439 3.48 -7.49 6.34
C HIS A 439 3.21 -6.12 7.01
N PRO A 440 4.23 -5.32 7.35
CA PRO A 440 4.05 -4.10 8.15
C PRO A 440 3.31 -2.96 7.43
N GLY A 441 3.21 -3.03 6.10
CA GLY A 441 2.50 -2.04 5.28
C GLY A 441 1.09 -1.69 5.77
N ILE A 442 0.31 -2.67 6.25
CA ILE A 442 -1.03 -2.40 6.80
C ILE A 442 -0.98 -1.57 8.09
N VAL A 443 0.02 -1.81 8.94
CA VAL A 443 0.18 -1.05 10.18
C VAL A 443 0.48 0.41 9.87
N TYR A 444 1.32 0.68 8.87
CA TYR A 444 1.62 2.04 8.43
C TYR A 444 0.37 2.75 7.91
N HIS A 445 -0.37 2.10 7.01
CA HIS A 445 -1.61 2.63 6.46
C HIS A 445 -2.63 2.95 7.57
N ARG A 446 -2.87 2.00 8.49
CA ARG A 446 -3.79 2.19 9.62
C ARG A 446 -3.26 3.19 10.67
N SER A 447 -1.98 3.54 10.64
CA SER A 447 -1.41 4.61 11.47
C SER A 447 -1.46 5.99 10.80
N GLY A 448 -2.03 6.08 9.58
CA GLY A 448 -2.11 7.31 8.81
C GLY A 448 -0.79 7.71 8.13
N ILE A 449 0.21 6.82 8.09
CA ILE A 449 1.40 7.01 7.28
C ILE A 449 1.00 6.82 5.80
N PRO A 450 1.34 7.77 4.91
CA PRO A 450 1.06 7.60 3.50
C PRO A 450 1.88 6.43 2.93
N ILE A 451 1.21 5.48 2.30
CA ILE A 451 1.87 4.39 1.57
C ILE A 451 1.51 4.39 0.09
N VAL A 452 2.40 3.83 -0.71
CA VAL A 452 2.21 3.57 -2.15
C VAL A 452 2.58 2.12 -2.42
N LEU A 453 1.69 1.37 -3.08
CA LEU A 453 2.00 0.00 -3.53
C LEU A 453 2.79 0.05 -4.84
N SER A 454 3.80 -0.81 -4.96
CA SER A 454 4.73 -0.83 -6.09
C SER A 454 5.20 -2.24 -6.41
N GLY A 455 5.69 -2.45 -7.64
CA GLY A 455 6.08 -3.78 -8.14
C GLY A 455 7.56 -4.12 -7.99
N ASP A 456 8.41 -3.12 -7.73
CA ASP A 456 9.86 -3.27 -7.61
C ASP A 456 10.51 -3.81 -8.90
N ASP A 457 10.84 -5.11 -8.93
CA ASP A 457 11.52 -5.78 -10.03
C ASP A 457 10.68 -6.92 -10.65
N PRO A 458 9.44 -6.66 -11.11
CA PRO A 458 8.50 -7.73 -11.48
C PRO A 458 9.06 -8.65 -12.57
N GLY A 459 9.66 -8.09 -13.62
CA GLY A 459 10.29 -8.85 -14.68
C GLY A 459 11.42 -9.75 -14.19
N SER A 460 12.27 -9.24 -13.28
CA SER A 460 13.33 -10.05 -12.67
C SER A 460 12.79 -11.19 -11.82
N PHE A 461 11.67 -10.95 -11.13
CA PHE A 461 11.00 -11.96 -10.35
C PHE A 461 10.31 -13.02 -11.21
N GLY A 462 9.85 -12.66 -12.41
CA GLY A 462 9.20 -13.56 -13.36
C GLY A 462 7.69 -13.36 -13.47
N TYR A 463 7.24 -12.14 -13.24
CA TYR A 463 5.88 -11.68 -13.53
C TYR A 463 5.93 -10.24 -14.06
N ASN A 464 4.80 -9.60 -14.27
CA ASN A 464 4.76 -8.31 -14.98
C ASN A 464 3.77 -7.31 -14.38
N GLU A 465 2.87 -7.80 -13.54
CA GLU A 465 1.64 -7.13 -13.15
C GLU A 465 1.72 -6.54 -11.74
N LEU A 466 1.61 -5.21 -11.63
CA LEU A 466 1.40 -4.55 -10.32
C LEU A 466 0.08 -5.02 -9.66
N THR A 467 -0.85 -5.54 -10.46
CA THR A 467 -2.08 -6.13 -9.94
C THR A 467 -1.79 -7.30 -8.97
N ILE A 468 -0.66 -7.99 -9.09
CA ILE A 468 -0.26 -9.04 -8.12
C ILE A 468 -0.05 -8.42 -6.73
N ASP A 469 0.74 -7.35 -6.60
CA ASP A 469 0.96 -6.66 -5.32
C ASP A 469 -0.36 -6.09 -4.76
N TYR A 470 -1.23 -5.55 -5.61
CA TYR A 470 -2.56 -5.10 -5.20
C TYR A 470 -3.43 -6.25 -4.70
N TYR A 471 -3.43 -7.41 -5.38
CA TYR A 471 -4.16 -8.60 -4.94
C TYR A 471 -3.64 -9.08 -3.58
N LEU A 472 -2.33 -9.23 -3.45
CA LEU A 472 -1.69 -9.72 -2.22
C LEU A 472 -2.01 -8.80 -1.04
N ALA A 473 -1.85 -7.48 -1.21
CA ALA A 473 -2.20 -6.51 -0.17
C ALA A 473 -3.70 -6.51 0.14
N THR A 474 -4.57 -6.56 -0.89
CA THR A 474 -6.03 -6.53 -0.71
C THR A 474 -6.53 -7.71 0.11
N MET A 475 -6.07 -8.91 -0.21
CA MET A 475 -6.46 -10.13 0.48
C MET A 475 -5.78 -10.25 1.85
N ALA A 476 -4.48 -9.98 1.94
CA ALA A 476 -3.75 -10.15 3.20
C ALA A 476 -4.17 -9.14 4.28
N TRP A 477 -4.54 -7.92 3.87
CA TRP A 477 -4.78 -6.81 4.79
C TRP A 477 -6.26 -6.41 4.91
N GLY A 478 -7.15 -7.09 4.19
CA GLY A 478 -8.58 -6.79 4.18
C GLY A 478 -8.88 -5.38 3.68
N LEU A 479 -8.23 -4.96 2.59
CA LEU A 479 -8.40 -3.62 2.04
C LEU A 479 -9.74 -3.47 1.34
N ASN A 480 -10.35 -2.31 1.52
CA ASN A 480 -11.60 -1.93 0.84
C ASN A 480 -11.32 -0.93 -0.30
N LEU A 481 -12.37 -0.50 -1.01
CA LEU A 481 -12.22 0.40 -2.15
C LEU A 481 -11.64 1.78 -1.75
N ALA A 482 -11.93 2.27 -0.55
CA ALA A 482 -11.40 3.53 -0.06
C ALA A 482 -9.89 3.45 0.18
N ASP A 483 -9.40 2.33 0.72
CA ASP A 483 -7.98 2.06 0.88
C ASP A 483 -7.27 2.05 -0.49
N LEU A 484 -7.83 1.32 -1.47
CA LEU A 484 -7.27 1.23 -2.82
C LEU A 484 -7.27 2.58 -3.56
N LYS A 485 -8.34 3.36 -3.41
CA LYS A 485 -8.44 4.74 -3.92
C LYS A 485 -7.36 5.62 -3.29
N GLN A 486 -7.12 5.48 -1.99
CA GLN A 486 -6.10 6.25 -1.28
C GLN A 486 -4.69 5.89 -1.76
N PHE A 487 -4.38 4.61 -2.02
CA PHE A 487 -3.08 4.21 -2.56
C PHE A 487 -2.83 4.76 -3.96
N ALA A 488 -3.85 4.69 -4.83
CA ALA A 488 -3.77 5.28 -6.15
C ALA A 488 -3.61 6.80 -6.09
N TRP A 489 -4.34 7.49 -5.21
CA TRP A 489 -4.17 8.92 -4.99
C TRP A 489 -2.77 9.27 -4.44
N ASN A 490 -2.30 8.52 -3.45
CA ASN A 490 -0.97 8.69 -2.84
C ASN A 490 0.14 8.56 -3.88
N SER A 491 0.02 7.63 -4.82
CA SER A 491 1.01 7.44 -5.88
C SER A 491 1.18 8.67 -6.78
N ILE A 492 0.16 9.52 -6.93
CA ILE A 492 0.28 10.79 -7.65
C ILE A 492 0.76 11.88 -6.70
N GLN A 493 0.18 11.96 -5.49
CA GLN A 493 0.52 12.98 -4.49
C GLN A 493 2.00 12.96 -4.10
N TYR A 494 2.54 11.76 -3.87
CA TYR A 494 3.91 11.56 -3.41
C TYR A 494 4.88 11.27 -4.56
N SER A 495 4.40 11.31 -5.81
CA SER A 495 5.30 11.33 -6.96
C SER A 495 6.27 12.51 -6.88
N SER A 496 7.35 12.38 -7.62
CA SER A 496 8.37 13.39 -7.79
C SER A 496 7.97 14.47 -8.80
N LEU A 497 6.80 14.39 -9.44
CA LEU A 497 6.28 15.41 -10.35
C LEU A 497 6.18 16.79 -9.69
N SER A 498 6.23 17.86 -10.50
CA SER A 498 5.94 19.22 -10.01
C SER A 498 4.45 19.38 -9.69
N ASP A 499 4.09 20.36 -8.87
CA ASP A 499 2.70 20.52 -8.40
C ASP A 499 1.70 20.73 -9.56
N ASN A 500 2.09 21.49 -10.60
CA ASN A 500 1.27 21.64 -11.80
C ASN A 500 1.05 20.31 -12.53
N ARG A 501 2.10 19.48 -12.61
CA ARG A 501 2.03 18.15 -13.25
C ARG A 501 1.23 17.15 -12.43
N LYS A 502 1.27 17.25 -11.10
CA LYS A 502 0.39 16.49 -10.21
C LYS A 502 -1.06 16.89 -10.41
N LEU A 503 -1.36 18.18 -10.53
CA LEU A 503 -2.72 18.66 -10.81
C LEU A 503 -3.26 18.09 -12.13
N GLU A 504 -2.47 18.16 -13.21
CA GLU A 504 -2.81 17.50 -14.48
C GLU A 504 -2.99 15.97 -14.30
N GLY A 505 -2.11 15.35 -13.51
CA GLY A 505 -2.15 13.93 -13.18
C GLY A 505 -3.43 13.52 -12.47
N PHE A 506 -3.85 14.27 -11.45
CA PHE A 506 -5.09 14.04 -10.73
C PHE A 506 -6.30 14.17 -11.64
N GLN A 507 -6.37 15.19 -12.49
CA GLN A 507 -7.47 15.33 -13.46
C GLN A 507 -7.57 14.11 -14.41
N LYS A 508 -6.43 13.65 -14.94
CA LYS A 508 -6.38 12.45 -15.79
C LYS A 508 -6.79 11.19 -15.04
N TRP A 509 -6.37 11.05 -13.79
CA TRP A 509 -6.69 9.90 -12.96
C TRP A 509 -8.16 9.91 -12.54
N GLU A 510 -8.73 11.04 -12.13
CA GLU A 510 -10.14 11.18 -11.74
C GLU A 510 -11.10 10.80 -12.86
N ASN A 511 -10.76 11.15 -14.11
CA ASN A 511 -11.54 10.73 -15.29
C ASN A 511 -11.52 9.19 -15.45
N GLN A 512 -10.36 8.56 -15.28
CA GLN A 512 -10.22 7.11 -15.37
C GLN A 512 -10.90 6.41 -14.19
N TRP A 513 -10.76 6.96 -12.98
CA TRP A 513 -11.43 6.49 -11.77
C TRP A 513 -12.94 6.53 -11.92
N SER A 514 -13.50 7.64 -12.40
CA SER A 514 -14.95 7.78 -12.63
C SER A 514 -15.46 6.75 -13.64
N SER A 515 -14.73 6.56 -14.75
CA SER A 515 -15.07 5.52 -15.73
C SER A 515 -15.01 4.11 -15.15
N PHE A 516 -14.02 3.83 -14.29
CA PHE A 516 -13.92 2.56 -13.58
C PHE A 516 -15.12 2.37 -12.66
N ILE A 517 -15.45 3.36 -11.81
CA ILE A 517 -16.61 3.29 -10.91
C ILE A 517 -17.91 3.05 -11.69
N ASP A 518 -18.14 3.76 -12.79
CA ASP A 518 -19.35 3.58 -13.60
C ASP A 518 -19.45 2.17 -14.19
N SER A 519 -18.34 1.62 -14.69
CA SER A 519 -18.31 0.26 -15.24
C SER A 519 -18.49 -0.81 -14.17
N SER A 520 -17.79 -0.66 -13.04
CA SER A 520 -17.86 -1.56 -11.89
C SER A 520 -19.21 -1.52 -11.20
N TYR A 521 -19.86 -0.35 -11.16
CA TYR A 521 -21.22 -0.21 -10.66
C TYR A 521 -22.20 -1.04 -11.50
N ARG A 522 -22.10 -0.95 -12.84
CA ARG A 522 -22.93 -1.77 -13.73
C ARG A 522 -22.67 -3.26 -13.54
N LEU A 523 -21.41 -3.66 -13.37
CA LEU A 523 -21.05 -5.05 -13.06
C LEU A 523 -21.69 -5.51 -11.75
N ALA A 524 -21.58 -4.71 -10.69
CA ALA A 524 -22.17 -4.98 -9.38
C ALA A 524 -23.69 -5.16 -9.48
N CYS A 525 -24.39 -4.23 -10.13
CA CYS A 525 -25.85 -4.29 -10.25
C CYS A 525 -26.36 -5.34 -11.25
N SER A 526 -25.47 -5.95 -12.05
CA SER A 526 -25.82 -7.05 -12.95
C SER A 526 -25.67 -8.43 -12.32
N GLN A 527 -25.09 -8.51 -11.12
CA GLN A 527 -24.97 -9.78 -10.41
C GLN A 527 -26.35 -10.33 -10.01
N THR A 528 -26.48 -11.65 -10.04
CA THR A 528 -27.71 -12.34 -9.62
C THR A 528 -27.39 -13.43 -8.61
N PHE A 529 -28.30 -13.62 -7.66
CA PHE A 529 -28.11 -14.47 -6.49
C PHE A 529 -29.28 -15.46 -6.32
N PRO A 530 -29.54 -16.33 -7.31
CA PRO A 530 -30.79 -17.12 -7.38
C PRO A 530 -30.95 -18.15 -6.25
N ASN A 531 -29.85 -18.59 -5.63
CA ASN A 531 -29.85 -19.61 -4.58
C ASN A 531 -29.50 -19.04 -3.19
N THR A 532 -29.40 -17.71 -3.07
CA THR A 532 -29.02 -17.06 -1.83
C THR A 532 -30.28 -16.79 -1.02
N ILE A 533 -30.23 -17.05 0.28
CA ILE A 533 -31.33 -16.82 1.20
C ILE A 533 -30.84 -15.83 2.25
N ILE A 534 -31.59 -14.76 2.46
CA ILE A 534 -31.31 -13.81 3.53
C ILE A 534 -31.63 -14.49 4.86
N ASN A 535 -30.63 -14.52 5.75
CA ASN A 535 -30.77 -15.01 7.10
C ASN A 535 -30.34 -13.94 8.07
N ILE A 536 -31.28 -13.38 8.82
CA ILE A 536 -30.98 -12.45 9.91
C ILE A 536 -30.73 -13.30 11.15
N SER A 537 -29.53 -13.17 11.71
CA SER A 537 -29.07 -13.97 12.84
C SER A 537 -29.37 -13.32 14.19
N HIS A 538 -29.30 -11.98 14.25
CA HIS A 538 -29.62 -11.19 15.45
C HIS A 538 -29.67 -9.70 15.11
N ILE A 539 -30.15 -8.90 16.07
CA ILE A 539 -30.20 -7.44 16.00
C ILE A 539 -29.50 -6.84 17.21
N LEU A 540 -28.79 -5.72 17.03
CA LEU A 540 -28.20 -4.98 18.15
C LEU A 540 -28.27 -3.46 17.94
N PRO A 541 -28.64 -2.68 18.97
CA PRO A 541 -29.24 -3.15 20.22
C PRO A 541 -30.67 -3.68 20.00
N SER A 542 -31.14 -4.59 20.88
CA SER A 542 -32.52 -5.11 20.81
C SER A 542 -33.55 -4.19 21.49
N TYR A 543 -33.08 -3.14 22.17
CA TYR A 543 -33.92 -2.12 22.81
C TYR A 543 -33.18 -0.78 22.88
N GLY A 544 -33.93 0.30 23.11
CA GLY A 544 -33.36 1.65 23.28
C GLY A 544 -34.43 2.73 23.55
N PRO A 545 -34.00 3.97 23.82
CA PRO A 545 -34.88 5.07 24.20
C PRO A 545 -35.94 5.37 23.13
N HIS A 546 -37.16 5.71 23.57
CA HIS A 546 -38.25 6.13 22.68
C HIS A 546 -38.07 7.55 22.14
N ASP A 547 -37.44 8.44 22.90
CA ASP A 547 -37.30 9.88 22.61
C ASP A 547 -36.09 10.24 21.74
N GLN A 548 -35.23 9.28 21.39
CA GLN A 548 -34.01 9.50 20.61
C GLN A 548 -33.97 8.61 19.37
N SER A 549 -33.33 9.10 18.31
CA SER A 549 -33.04 8.27 17.15
C SER A 549 -31.89 7.32 17.49
N VAL A 550 -32.13 6.02 17.32
CA VAL A 550 -31.17 4.95 17.59
C VAL A 550 -30.88 4.21 16.31
N ASN A 551 -29.61 3.92 16.06
CA ASN A 551 -29.23 2.99 15.01
C ASN A 551 -29.32 1.55 15.53
N VAL A 552 -30.07 0.71 14.83
CA VAL A 552 -30.09 -0.73 15.05
C VAL A 552 -29.40 -1.40 13.88
N THR A 553 -28.43 -2.25 14.20
CA THR A 553 -27.72 -3.07 13.23
C THR A 553 -28.35 -4.46 13.19
N LEU A 554 -28.71 -4.89 11.99
CA LEU A 554 -29.16 -6.24 11.68
C LEU A 554 -27.95 -7.02 11.18
N PHE A 555 -27.68 -8.15 11.84
CA PHE A 555 -26.55 -9.02 11.52
C PHE A 555 -27.06 -10.26 10.81
N GLY A 556 -26.44 -10.66 9.72
CA GLY A 556 -26.91 -11.80 8.95
C GLY A 556 -25.98 -12.21 7.82
N SER A 557 -26.55 -12.99 6.90
CA SER A 557 -25.91 -13.43 5.67
C SER A 557 -26.92 -13.34 4.52
N GLY A 558 -26.42 -13.33 3.28
CA GLY A 558 -27.27 -13.26 2.08
C GLY A 558 -27.69 -11.84 1.71
N PHE A 559 -27.14 -10.81 2.38
CA PHE A 559 -27.47 -9.42 2.09
C PHE A 559 -26.90 -8.93 0.75
N GLU A 560 -25.98 -9.68 0.11
CA GLU A 560 -25.52 -9.41 -1.25
C GLU A 560 -26.66 -9.33 -2.28
N ILE A 561 -27.81 -9.99 -2.00
CA ILE A 561 -29.04 -9.85 -2.81
C ILE A 561 -29.50 -8.39 -2.91
N ALA A 562 -29.23 -7.58 -1.89
CA ALA A 562 -29.66 -6.19 -1.81
C ALA A 562 -28.67 -5.19 -2.43
N ILE A 563 -27.55 -5.64 -3.00
CA ILE A 563 -26.63 -4.75 -3.74
C ILE A 563 -27.40 -4.05 -4.87
N CYS A 564 -27.27 -2.72 -4.94
CA CYS A 564 -28.00 -1.83 -5.84
C CYS A 564 -29.52 -1.71 -5.61
N LYS A 565 -30.04 -2.27 -4.51
CA LYS A 565 -31.47 -2.23 -4.17
C LYS A 565 -31.73 -1.28 -3.03
N LYS A 566 -32.95 -0.76 -2.96
CA LYS A 566 -33.40 0.05 -1.82
C LYS A 566 -33.73 -0.88 -0.65
N ILE A 567 -33.11 -0.61 0.49
CA ILE A 567 -33.38 -1.32 1.75
C ILE A 567 -34.23 -0.40 2.63
N ILE A 568 -35.39 -0.92 3.07
CA ILE A 568 -36.25 -0.25 4.04
C ILE A 568 -36.38 -1.16 5.26
N CYS A 569 -36.05 -0.67 6.44
CA CYS A 569 -36.26 -1.38 7.68
C CYS A 569 -37.60 -0.97 8.27
N LYS A 570 -38.40 -1.95 8.68
CA LYS A 570 -39.70 -1.74 9.32
C LYS A 570 -39.60 -2.09 10.80
N PHE A 571 -40.15 -1.22 11.64
CA PHE A 571 -40.28 -1.37 13.08
C PHE A 571 -41.78 -1.29 13.41
N GLY A 572 -42.49 -2.41 13.22
CA GLY A 572 -43.95 -2.40 13.08
C GLY A 572 -44.36 -1.56 11.87
N GLU A 573 -45.21 -0.55 12.08
CA GLU A 573 -45.69 0.36 11.02
C GLU A 573 -44.68 1.45 10.62
N LYS A 574 -43.58 1.62 11.37
CA LYS A 574 -42.62 2.68 11.09
C LYS A 574 -41.55 2.20 10.12
N GLU A 575 -41.31 3.00 9.09
CA GLU A 575 -40.25 2.76 8.11
C GLU A 575 -39.02 3.62 8.40
N ALA A 576 -37.85 3.03 8.18
CA ALA A 576 -36.55 3.66 8.25
C ALA A 576 -35.72 3.24 7.03
N GLN A 577 -34.82 4.10 6.58
CA GLN A 577 -33.87 3.72 5.54
C GLN A 577 -32.83 2.76 6.13
N GLY A 578 -32.63 1.62 5.46
CA GLY A 578 -31.51 0.71 5.72
C GLY A 578 -30.29 1.11 4.89
N ILE A 579 -29.11 0.99 5.49
CA ILE A 579 -27.83 1.29 4.84
C ILE A 579 -26.89 0.11 5.09
N PHE A 580 -26.19 -0.34 4.06
CA PHE A 580 -25.11 -1.31 4.22
C PHE A 580 -23.97 -0.72 5.04
N ILE A 581 -23.49 -1.50 6.00
CA ILE A 581 -22.18 -1.31 6.60
C ILE A 581 -21.16 -2.20 5.88
N ASP A 582 -21.51 -3.47 5.70
CA ASP A 582 -20.80 -4.49 4.93
C ASP A 582 -21.80 -5.59 4.51
N LEU A 583 -21.34 -6.68 3.90
CA LEU A 583 -22.21 -7.79 3.45
C LEU A 583 -22.94 -8.57 4.55
N ASN A 584 -22.59 -8.36 5.83
CA ASN A 584 -23.20 -9.04 6.97
C ASN A 584 -23.90 -8.09 7.94
N GLU A 585 -23.76 -6.76 7.77
CA GLU A 585 -24.30 -5.73 8.65
C GLU A 585 -25.16 -4.71 7.86
N ILE A 586 -26.44 -4.58 8.20
CA ILE A 586 -27.33 -3.50 7.73
C ILE A 586 -27.68 -2.62 8.91
N ILE A 587 -27.47 -1.30 8.80
CA ILE A 587 -27.85 -0.34 9.83
C ILE A 587 -29.16 0.36 9.48
N CYS A 588 -30.04 0.50 10.45
CA CYS A 588 -31.35 1.12 10.32
C CYS A 588 -31.50 2.22 11.38
N SER A 589 -31.76 3.45 10.95
CA SER A 589 -31.98 4.57 11.88
C SER A 589 -33.45 4.65 12.30
N ILE A 590 -33.74 4.33 13.56
CA ILE A 590 -35.10 4.35 14.09
C ILE A 590 -35.57 5.81 14.25
N PRO A 591 -36.75 6.17 13.73
CA PRO A 591 -37.38 7.46 14.03
C PRO A 591 -37.96 7.48 15.45
N SER A 592 -37.74 8.58 16.19
CA SER A 592 -38.24 8.78 17.55
C SER A 592 -39.74 8.43 17.68
N ASN A 593 -40.11 7.78 18.77
CA ASN A 593 -41.46 7.29 19.03
C ASN A 593 -42.07 7.93 20.28
N SER A 594 -43.36 8.24 20.24
CA SER A 594 -44.07 8.96 21.30
C SER A 594 -44.60 8.05 22.42
N ASN A 595 -44.40 6.74 22.34
CA ASN A 595 -44.91 5.76 23.30
C ASN A 595 -43.77 5.01 24.00
N ASP A 596 -43.77 5.07 25.34
CA ASP A 596 -42.63 4.76 26.21
C ASP A 596 -42.29 3.25 26.35
N LEU A 597 -43.18 2.35 25.93
CA LEU A 597 -43.09 0.90 26.19
C LEU A 597 -43.75 0.06 25.07
N LEU A 598 -43.18 0.11 23.86
CA LEU A 598 -43.69 -0.64 22.71
C LEU A 598 -42.63 -1.66 22.23
N THR A 599 -43.00 -2.93 22.16
CA THR A 599 -42.21 -3.95 21.46
C THR A 599 -42.80 -4.13 20.07
N VAL A 600 -41.97 -3.95 19.03
CA VAL A 600 -42.38 -4.05 17.62
C VAL A 600 -41.54 -5.10 16.88
N PRO A 601 -42.13 -5.86 15.94
CA PRO A 601 -41.34 -6.71 15.06
C PRO A 601 -40.46 -5.88 14.15
N ILE A 602 -39.27 -6.38 13.85
CA ILE A 602 -38.40 -5.84 12.81
C ILE A 602 -38.56 -6.67 11.54
N SER A 603 -38.69 -6.01 10.40
CA SER A 603 -38.56 -6.66 9.09
C SER A 603 -37.75 -5.79 8.13
N ILE A 604 -37.20 -6.39 7.08
CA ILE A 604 -36.50 -5.66 6.01
C ILE A 604 -37.33 -5.79 4.73
N VAL A 605 -37.47 -4.70 4.00
CA VAL A 605 -38.04 -4.70 2.66
C VAL A 605 -36.93 -4.45 1.64
N ILE A 606 -36.78 -5.36 0.69
CA ILE A 606 -35.84 -5.28 -0.44
C ILE A 606 -36.66 -5.49 -1.72
N ASP A 607 -36.61 -4.56 -2.67
CA ASP A 607 -37.41 -4.60 -3.91
C ASP A 607 -38.92 -4.88 -3.70
N ASN A 608 -39.50 -4.29 -2.65
CA ASN A 608 -40.89 -4.47 -2.24
C ASN A 608 -41.24 -5.86 -1.69
N GLU A 609 -40.28 -6.78 -1.54
CA GLU A 609 -40.46 -8.03 -0.82
C GLU A 609 -40.13 -7.82 0.66
N THR A 610 -41.07 -8.18 1.53
CA THR A 610 -40.88 -8.07 2.99
C THR A 610 -40.32 -9.37 3.53
N LEU A 611 -39.20 -9.27 4.24
CA LEU A 611 -38.51 -10.35 4.92
C LEU A 611 -38.61 -10.14 6.43
N GLU A 612 -39.36 -11.01 7.08
CA GLU A 612 -39.48 -11.02 8.53
C GLU A 612 -38.14 -11.36 9.17
N SER A 613 -37.68 -10.54 10.12
CA SER A 613 -36.41 -10.83 10.80
C SER A 613 -36.54 -11.92 11.85
N GLY A 614 -37.75 -12.15 12.37
CA GLY A 614 -37.98 -13.01 13.54
C GLY A 614 -37.54 -12.37 14.87
N PHE A 615 -37.05 -11.12 14.86
CA PHE A 615 -36.63 -10.37 16.04
C PHE A 615 -37.55 -9.18 16.30
N ASN A 616 -37.61 -8.77 17.58
CA ASN A 616 -38.38 -7.62 18.02
C ASN A 616 -37.45 -6.55 18.59
N TYR A 617 -37.79 -5.28 18.37
CA TYR A 617 -37.18 -4.14 19.05
C TYR A 617 -38.10 -3.63 20.16
N THR A 618 -37.53 -3.37 21.34
CA THR A 618 -38.28 -2.81 22.48
C THR A 618 -37.91 -1.36 22.73
N PHE A 619 -38.87 -0.45 22.60
CA PHE A 619 -38.74 0.92 23.08
C PHE A 619 -38.82 0.95 24.60
N VAL A 620 -37.88 1.65 25.23
CA VAL A 620 -37.85 1.85 26.69
C VAL A 620 -37.88 3.35 27.03
N SER A 621 -38.34 3.66 28.24
CA SER A 621 -38.24 5.01 28.80
C SER A 621 -36.78 5.46 28.87
N SER A 622 -36.54 6.76 28.70
CA SER A 622 -35.22 7.36 28.52
C SER A 622 -34.19 6.79 29.51
N LEU A 623 -33.29 5.94 29.01
CA LEU A 623 -32.16 5.44 29.80
C LEU A 623 -31.10 6.55 29.82
N LEU A 624 -30.72 7.00 31.01
CA LEU A 624 -29.57 7.88 31.21
C LEU A 624 -28.31 7.16 30.67
N VAL A 625 -27.73 7.67 29.60
CA VAL A 625 -26.41 7.25 29.08
C VAL A 625 -25.44 8.40 29.30
N ILE A 626 -24.44 8.20 30.16
CA ILE A 626 -23.32 9.14 30.36
C ILE A 626 -22.04 8.52 29.79
N ASP A 627 -21.17 9.40 29.30
CA ASP A 627 -20.13 9.25 28.29
C ASP A 627 -18.90 8.39 28.69
N ASP A 628 -18.87 7.78 29.88
CA ASP A 628 -17.67 7.14 30.41
C ASP A 628 -17.92 5.93 31.35
N GLY A 629 -19.17 5.45 31.45
CA GLY A 629 -19.51 4.32 32.32
C GLY A 629 -19.81 4.68 33.78
N THR A 630 -20.04 5.95 34.12
CA THR A 630 -20.53 6.36 35.46
C THR A 630 -21.87 7.11 35.39
N LEU A 631 -22.78 6.91 36.37
CA LEU A 631 -24.13 7.51 36.40
C LEU A 631 -24.32 8.48 37.59
N THR A 632 -24.91 9.65 37.32
CA THR A 632 -25.55 10.51 38.36
C THR A 632 -27.03 10.76 38.03
N ILE A 633 -27.87 10.70 39.06
CA ILE A 633 -29.33 10.87 38.99
C ILE A 633 -29.67 12.35 38.83
N THR A 634 -30.43 12.73 37.79
CA THR A 634 -31.22 13.96 37.81
C THR A 634 -32.69 13.63 37.72
N ASN A 635 -33.41 13.83 38.83
CA ASN A 635 -34.87 13.80 38.83
C ASN A 635 -35.41 14.91 37.94
N SER A 636 -36.36 14.55 37.07
CA SER A 636 -37.17 15.50 36.33
C SER A 636 -38.00 16.33 37.31
N SER A 637 -37.58 17.57 37.56
CA SER A 637 -38.49 18.62 37.99
C SER A 637 -38.23 19.87 37.16
N LYS A 638 -39.35 20.48 36.78
CA LYS A 638 -39.47 21.56 35.81
C LYS A 638 -38.54 22.76 36.09
N SER A 639 -38.22 23.44 34.99
CA SER A 639 -37.83 24.85 34.88
C SER A 639 -36.54 25.29 35.57
N GLY A 640 -35.59 25.73 34.76
CA GLY A 640 -34.52 26.61 35.22
C GLY A 640 -33.27 26.47 34.37
N LYS A 641 -32.91 27.56 33.68
CA LYS A 641 -31.61 27.74 33.02
C LYS A 641 -30.49 27.23 33.94
N SER A 642 -29.70 26.24 33.52
CA SER A 642 -28.42 25.93 34.15
C SER A 642 -27.28 26.33 33.22
N SER A 643 -26.64 27.42 33.61
CA SER A 643 -25.29 27.76 33.20
C SER A 643 -24.34 26.63 33.60
N ILE A 644 -23.55 26.13 32.65
CA ILE A 644 -22.39 25.29 32.94
C ILE A 644 -21.38 26.17 33.68
N ILE A 645 -21.37 26.06 35.01
CA ILE A 645 -20.32 26.62 35.86
C ILE A 645 -19.44 25.46 36.30
N ASN A 646 -18.19 25.53 35.88
CA ASN A 646 -17.13 24.56 36.15
C ASN A 646 -16.93 24.41 37.67
N GLN A 647 -17.33 23.27 38.25
CA GLN A 647 -17.29 23.02 39.71
C GLN A 647 -15.86 23.09 40.29
N ASN A 648 -14.84 22.94 39.45
CA ASN A 648 -13.44 23.11 39.85
C ASN A 648 -13.07 24.56 40.20
N LEU A 649 -13.79 25.57 39.68
CA LEU A 649 -13.52 26.98 40.02
C LEU A 649 -14.14 27.40 41.36
N ILE A 650 -15.26 26.79 41.76
CA ILE A 650 -15.94 27.13 43.03
C ILE A 650 -15.17 26.53 44.22
N LEU A 651 -14.64 25.31 44.08
CA LEU A 651 -13.79 24.70 45.11
C LEU A 651 -12.49 25.47 45.32
N PHE A 652 -11.86 25.97 44.24
CA PHE A 652 -10.64 26.77 44.34
C PHE A 652 -10.91 28.13 45.01
N SER A 653 -12.08 28.71 44.78
CA SER A 653 -12.49 30.01 45.35
C SER A 653 -12.85 29.91 46.84
N LEU A 654 -13.46 28.79 47.28
CA LEU A 654 -13.76 28.57 48.71
C LEU A 654 -12.52 28.21 49.53
N VAL A 655 -11.54 27.52 48.95
CA VAL A 655 -10.26 27.23 49.61
C VAL A 655 -9.40 28.49 49.76
N LEU A 656 -9.46 29.43 48.82
CA LEU A 656 -8.79 30.74 48.95
C LEU A 656 -9.47 31.69 49.95
N LEU A 657 -10.78 31.56 50.17
CA LEU A 657 -11.50 32.40 51.15
C LEU A 657 -11.25 31.93 52.60
N LEU A 658 -11.02 30.64 52.81
CA LEU A 658 -10.75 30.04 54.13
C LEU A 658 -9.29 30.16 54.58
N THR A 659 -8.36 30.45 53.68
CA THR A 659 -6.95 30.76 54.04
C THR A 659 -6.72 32.21 54.45
N PHE A 660 -7.72 33.09 54.31
CA PHE A 660 -7.65 34.51 54.73
C PHE A 660 -8.39 34.84 56.04
N ILE A 661 -9.03 33.86 56.70
CA ILE A 661 -9.76 34.06 57.98
C ILE A 661 -9.27 33.06 59.06
N ILE A 662 -7.97 32.75 59.08
CA ILE A 662 -7.29 32.08 60.22
C ILE A 662 -6.04 32.85 60.60
#